data_AF-A0A6I6ANJ4-F1
#
_entry.id   AF-A0A6I6ANJ4-F1
#
_cell.length_a   1.000
_cell.length_b   1.000
_cell.length_c   1.000
_cell.angle_alpha   90.00
_cell.angle_beta   90.00
_cell.angle_gamma   90.00
#
_symmetry.space_group_name_H-M   'P 1'
#
loop_
_entity.id
_entity.type
_entity.pdbx_description
1 polymer ?
#
loop_
_entity_poly.entity_id
_entity_poly.type
_entity_poly.pdbx_seq_one_letter_code
_entity_poly.pdbx_strand_id
1 'polypeptide(L)'
;MSVGWVAKPLLRSAFMLKPNYKTKVTRTREQIAQEREDLVLKTAGEIDAIVAEYHAKLPRKQAESIGAAYARFSSRFQESIADQIRVIFEAAIKAGIFIPREKIFYDLAVSGKKERRSGFNQLKEAIENKEFEVLLVFTTSRLYRKNYKSMQFVEEELVERGLRAIFVKSGLDTADGDNWRMMLQMYSFLDEIYAGMHSAHIQAAHETLFLQGMVCTSLSLGYTGQDVPGQFTKQKRPRQKIVIDPETAPWIKKIFDWYVAGKSMDRIAQDLNGDPNAPAPNKSLTGIWTHELVRKHLMRPAYRGFWCYGAKETEWLSKKDYAKQVERDEPLKSQQFEYLRIISDEQWYRVQDLLANEKQKSGRKPLDKVQEARPRLLRQLFVCPEHGRKLVVGGPYGRSLLCPLCRATKAEDRPLYTHLNRELALQLTCEKLVELIRSDSELVLEIIVACQQAAESVQKPDPERLSQLRSEAKKLMSKIEFNRRSPGESDAEQKQTELLLKELRGQYAAVSVELTSLETAQSQGVVIPTAEEVTALLDEFGNLIASASFSEDETDFRIARRIIDLLTGGQIDLYQMGERRQNKGWLQGRFVVDVVSAVSSQLTGLTADAGQRQGKEVIIDYKAEKLIDRQAEEAKALSDEGLLCKQIAKEMGKSRSYITVLIKHWFRSRGLPVPDGRRRRKQLPNKQESLPLYRQLADEAVQLADQGLPYLVIARKLKTNDTIIGKAISWWHTSRNLPVPTADDRRKKTLSKAKELYEQGILIKDMAPDFDYGPRGLTLALRKFYAELGETMPDGRSRRGNARSGEPVNGNSKN
;
A
#
# COMPACT_ATOMS: atom_id res chain seq x y z
N MET A 1 68.44 -29.24 -0.01
CA MET A 1 67.17 -28.57 0.37
C MET A 1 67.28 -27.12 -0.08
N SER A 2 66.36 -26.70 -0.95
CA SER A 2 66.27 -25.44 -1.73
C SER A 2 66.72 -24.19 -0.96
N VAL A 3 67.87 -23.57 -1.30
CA VAL A 3 68.12 -22.48 -2.27
C VAL A 3 67.42 -21.14 -1.92
N GLY A 4 68.26 -20.09 -1.76
CA GLY A 4 67.94 -18.72 -1.32
C GLY A 4 67.01 -17.92 -2.23
N TRP A 5 66.70 -16.66 -1.94
CA TRP A 5 67.60 -15.51 -2.14
C TRP A 5 67.28 -14.33 -1.21
N VAL A 6 68.36 -13.64 -0.82
CA VAL A 6 68.41 -12.34 -0.14
C VAL A 6 68.25 -11.22 -1.16
N ALA A 7 67.49 -10.17 -0.85
CA ALA A 7 67.65 -8.84 -1.46
C ALA A 7 67.43 -7.74 -0.42
N LYS A 8 68.50 -6.98 -0.16
CA LYS A 8 68.55 -5.71 0.58
C LYS A 8 68.37 -4.52 -0.41
N PRO A 9 68.30 -3.25 0.05
CA PRO A 9 67.30 -2.27 -0.37
C PRO A 9 67.80 -1.27 -1.44
N LEU A 10 66.87 -0.59 -2.11
CA LEU A 10 67.13 0.66 -2.83
C LEU A 10 66.28 1.79 -2.25
N LEU A 11 66.96 2.73 -1.61
CA LEU A 11 66.48 4.06 -1.24
C LEU A 11 66.06 4.83 -2.51
N ARG A 12 64.82 5.32 -2.54
CA ARG A 12 64.49 6.61 -3.16
C ARG A 12 63.46 7.35 -2.30
N SER A 13 63.96 8.44 -1.73
CA SER A 13 63.24 9.57 -1.18
C SER A 13 62.18 10.10 -2.14
N ALA A 14 60.94 10.23 -1.66
CA ALA A 14 60.01 11.25 -2.13
C ALA A 14 59.04 11.58 -1.00
N PHE A 15 59.32 12.70 -0.34
CA PHE A 15 58.36 13.48 0.43
C PHE A 15 57.13 13.73 -0.45
N MET A 16 56.07 12.91 -0.33
CA MET A 16 54.74 13.31 -0.76
C MET A 16 53.98 13.77 0.48
N LEU A 17 54.00 15.09 0.65
CA LEU A 17 53.03 15.83 1.45
C LEU A 17 51.63 15.35 1.08
N LYS A 18 51.01 14.54 1.95
CA LYS A 18 49.58 14.22 1.84
C LYS A 18 48.82 15.55 1.84
N PRO A 19 47.98 15.85 0.84
CA PRO A 19 47.08 16.98 0.94
C PRO A 19 46.15 16.71 2.12
N ASN A 20 46.28 17.56 3.12
CA ASN A 20 45.57 17.51 4.38
C ASN A 20 44.10 17.90 4.13
N TYR A 21 43.34 16.98 3.52
CA TYR A 21 41.89 17.06 3.50
C TYR A 21 41.43 16.84 4.93
N LYS A 22 41.30 17.94 5.68
CA LYS A 22 40.49 17.94 6.89
C LYS A 22 39.09 17.51 6.47
N THR A 23 38.81 16.22 6.61
CA THR A 23 37.46 15.68 6.75
C THR A 23 36.71 16.67 7.61
N LYS A 24 35.61 17.24 7.09
CA LYS A 24 34.68 17.98 7.94
C LYS A 24 34.17 16.97 8.96
N VAL A 25 34.83 16.94 10.12
CA VAL A 25 34.43 16.15 11.27
C VAL A 25 32.95 16.46 11.49
N THR A 26 32.11 15.45 11.28
CA THR A 26 30.68 15.55 11.51
C THR A 26 30.51 15.74 13.01
N ARG A 27 30.36 17.00 13.43
CA ARG A 27 30.28 17.35 14.85
C ARG A 27 29.13 16.61 15.51
N THR A 28 29.38 15.97 16.64
CA THR A 28 28.32 15.33 17.41
C THR A 28 27.39 16.39 17.99
N ARG A 29 26.15 16.01 18.35
CA ARG A 29 25.21 16.92 19.01
C ARG A 29 25.78 17.47 20.33
N GLU A 30 26.53 16.64 21.04
CA GLU A 30 27.24 17.00 22.28
C GLU A 30 28.34 18.03 22.02
N GLN A 31 29.16 17.86 20.97
CA GLN A 31 30.17 18.85 20.58
C GLN A 31 29.56 20.21 20.22
N ILE A 32 28.41 20.22 19.53
CA ILE A 32 27.70 21.46 19.20
C ILE A 32 27.14 22.13 20.47
N ALA A 33 26.66 21.35 21.44
CA ALA A 33 26.18 21.86 22.72
C ALA A 33 27.33 22.46 23.55
N GLN A 34 28.48 21.78 23.59
CA GLN A 34 29.67 22.25 24.30
C GLN A 34 30.24 23.54 23.69
N GLU A 35 30.42 23.59 22.36
CA GLU A 35 30.88 24.80 21.64
C GLU A 35 29.96 26.00 21.91
N ARG A 36 28.66 25.74 22.09
CA ARG A 36 27.68 26.77 22.40
C ARG A 36 27.83 27.27 23.83
N GLU A 37 27.98 26.38 24.79
CA GLU A 37 28.19 26.74 26.19
C GLU A 37 29.49 27.55 26.36
N ASP A 38 30.57 27.12 25.70
CA ASP A 38 31.85 27.83 25.67
C ASP A 38 31.72 29.24 25.07
N LEU A 39 30.95 29.38 23.97
CA LEU A 39 30.71 30.69 23.35
C LEU A 39 29.89 31.61 24.26
N VAL A 40 28.91 31.08 24.99
CA VAL A 40 28.12 31.85 25.97
C VAL A 40 29.03 32.34 27.09
N LEU A 41 29.83 31.45 27.68
CA LEU A 41 30.78 31.79 28.74
C LEU A 41 31.81 32.83 28.30
N LYS A 42 32.37 32.66 27.09
CA LYS A 42 33.32 33.62 26.52
C LYS A 42 32.69 35.00 26.32
N THR A 43 31.50 35.04 25.71
CA THR A 43 30.79 36.31 25.47
C THR A 43 30.43 37.00 26.78
N ALA A 44 29.97 36.24 27.79
CA ALA A 44 29.68 36.77 29.11
C ALA A 44 30.92 37.40 29.76
N GLY A 45 32.08 36.72 29.73
CA GLY A 45 33.33 37.25 30.26
C GLY A 45 33.83 38.50 29.52
N GLU A 46 33.69 38.57 28.19
CA GLU A 46 33.99 39.78 27.41
C GLU A 46 33.09 40.95 27.82
N ILE A 47 31.80 40.70 28.05
CA ILE A 47 30.85 41.70 28.53
C ILE A 47 31.23 42.16 29.94
N ASP A 48 31.55 41.25 30.86
CA ASP A 48 31.93 41.59 32.23
C ASP A 48 33.16 42.50 32.27
N ALA A 49 34.18 42.21 31.44
CA ALA A 49 35.36 43.04 31.30
C ALA A 49 35.03 44.44 30.77
N ILE A 50 34.15 44.52 29.76
CA ILE A 50 33.64 45.79 29.23
C ILE A 50 32.93 46.56 30.36
N VAL A 51 31.97 45.95 31.04
CA VAL A 51 31.21 46.60 32.12
C VAL A 51 32.13 47.18 33.19
N ALA A 52 33.14 46.42 33.63
CA ALA A 52 34.09 46.89 34.63
C ALA A 52 34.87 48.14 34.17
N GLU A 53 35.32 48.17 32.92
CA GLU A 53 35.99 49.33 32.32
C GLU A 53 35.07 50.57 32.31
N TYR A 54 33.80 50.38 31.96
CA TYR A 54 32.83 51.47 31.85
C TYR A 54 32.33 51.97 33.21
N HIS A 55 32.08 51.10 34.17
CA HIS A 55 31.68 51.48 35.54
C HIS A 55 32.77 52.27 36.26
N ALA A 56 34.05 52.04 35.91
CA ALA A 56 35.16 52.87 36.38
C ALA A 56 35.11 54.30 35.83
N LYS A 57 34.64 54.48 34.58
CA LYS A 57 34.52 55.79 33.92
C LYS A 57 33.27 56.55 34.35
N LEU A 58 32.15 55.85 34.54
CA LEU A 58 30.88 56.43 35.01
C LEU A 58 30.34 55.61 36.20
N PRO A 59 30.67 56.00 37.45
CA PRO A 59 30.09 55.40 38.64
C PRO A 59 28.61 55.74 38.78
N ARG A 60 27.81 54.83 39.34
CA ARG A 60 26.35 55.02 39.53
C ARG A 60 25.98 56.35 40.20
N LYS A 61 26.80 56.85 41.13
CA LYS A 61 26.56 58.12 41.86
C LYS A 61 26.65 59.37 40.97
N GLN A 62 27.34 59.28 39.84
CA GLN A 62 27.54 60.39 38.90
C GLN A 62 26.57 60.33 37.71
N ALA A 63 25.72 59.31 37.63
CA ALA A 63 24.81 59.11 36.52
C ALA A 63 23.43 59.70 36.79
N GLU A 64 22.90 60.34 35.76
CA GLU A 64 21.61 61.04 35.77
C GLU A 64 20.43 60.07 35.71
N SER A 65 20.59 58.94 35.02
CA SER A 65 19.54 57.93 34.84
C SER A 65 20.08 56.50 34.82
N ILE A 66 19.20 55.52 35.01
CA ILE A 66 19.51 54.09 34.88
C ILE A 66 19.08 53.62 33.49
N GLY A 67 20.00 52.98 32.77
CA GLY A 67 19.78 52.44 31.45
C GLY A 67 19.81 50.91 31.36
N ALA A 68 19.25 50.37 30.29
CA ALA A 68 19.39 48.99 29.85
C ALA A 68 20.02 48.94 28.45
N ALA A 69 20.77 47.88 28.15
CA ALA A 69 21.37 47.65 26.83
C ALA A 69 20.78 46.40 26.19
N TYR A 70 20.44 46.47 24.90
CA TYR A 70 20.10 45.28 24.11
C TYR A 70 20.99 45.12 22.88
N ALA A 71 21.64 43.96 22.78
CA ALA A 71 22.51 43.60 21.66
C ALA A 71 22.13 42.25 21.04
N ARG A 72 22.38 42.08 19.75
CA ARG A 72 22.05 40.83 19.07
C ARG A 72 23.09 40.46 18.03
N PHE A 73 23.48 39.19 17.98
CA PHE A 73 24.31 38.69 16.90
C PHE A 73 23.51 38.63 15.58
N SER A 74 24.02 39.27 14.53
CA SER A 74 23.43 39.15 13.18
C SER A 74 24.38 38.37 12.30
N SER A 75 23.87 37.32 11.66
CA SER A 75 24.64 36.52 10.69
C SER A 75 25.06 37.30 9.44
N ARG A 76 24.60 38.54 9.26
CA ARG A 76 24.82 39.37 8.07
C ARG A 76 25.83 40.51 8.26
N PHE A 77 26.16 40.88 9.50
CA PHE A 77 27.09 41.98 9.78
C PHE A 77 28.25 41.46 10.65
N GLN A 78 29.47 41.90 10.36
CA GLN A 78 30.72 41.40 10.95
C GLN A 78 30.94 41.82 12.42
N GLU A 79 30.04 42.60 13.01
CA GLU A 79 30.21 43.19 14.35
C GLU A 79 29.80 42.20 15.45
N SER A 80 30.71 41.94 16.39
CA SER A 80 30.45 41.05 17.54
C SER A 80 29.44 41.67 18.52
N ILE A 81 28.89 40.86 19.44
CA ILE A 81 28.03 41.38 20.52
C ILE A 81 28.83 42.33 21.42
N ALA A 82 30.08 41.96 21.74
CA ALA A 82 30.98 42.77 22.55
C ALA A 82 31.21 44.17 21.93
N ASP A 83 31.44 44.25 20.62
CA ASP A 83 31.62 45.53 19.93
C ASP A 83 30.36 46.40 19.98
N GLN A 84 29.18 45.79 19.77
CA GLN A 84 27.90 46.52 19.88
C GLN A 84 27.70 47.07 21.29
N ILE A 85 28.01 46.28 22.32
CA ILE A 85 27.89 46.69 23.72
C ILE A 85 28.89 47.82 24.05
N ARG A 86 30.12 47.77 23.55
CA ARG A 86 31.10 48.87 23.71
C ARG A 86 30.54 50.19 23.17
N VAL A 87 30.04 50.18 21.93
CA VAL A 87 29.47 51.38 21.30
C VAL A 87 28.25 51.89 22.09
N ILE A 88 27.41 51.00 22.62
CA ILE A 88 26.30 51.38 23.51
C ILE A 88 26.80 52.07 24.77
N PHE A 89 27.82 51.52 25.42
CA PHE A 89 28.38 52.10 26.63
C PHE A 89 29.07 53.45 26.39
N GLU A 90 29.75 53.64 25.25
CA GLU A 90 30.32 54.96 24.88
C GLU A 90 29.22 56.02 24.75
N ALA A 91 28.09 55.66 24.14
CA ALA A 91 26.93 56.55 24.03
C ALA A 91 26.29 56.80 25.40
N ALA A 92 26.18 55.77 26.25
CA ALA A 92 25.65 55.89 27.60
C ALA A 92 26.46 56.86 28.47
N ILE A 93 27.80 56.79 28.40
CA ILE A 93 28.68 57.74 29.12
C ILE A 93 28.42 59.17 28.66
N LYS A 94 28.37 59.41 27.34
CA LYS A 94 28.13 60.75 26.78
C LYS A 94 26.78 61.32 27.20
N ALA A 95 25.79 60.45 27.42
CA ALA A 95 24.45 60.82 27.84
C ALA A 95 24.24 60.78 29.38
N GLY A 96 25.28 60.50 30.18
CA GLY A 96 25.18 60.43 31.64
C GLY A 96 24.36 59.24 32.18
N ILE A 97 24.24 58.16 31.41
CA ILE A 97 23.38 57.00 31.72
C ILE A 97 24.21 55.84 32.28
N PHE A 98 23.85 55.35 33.47
CA PHE A 98 24.49 54.16 34.05
C PHE A 98 23.74 52.90 33.67
N ILE A 99 24.43 51.92 33.08
CA ILE A 99 23.86 50.62 32.70
C ILE A 99 24.36 49.54 33.67
N PRO A 100 23.50 48.99 34.56
CA PRO A 100 23.86 47.87 35.42
C PRO A 100 24.12 46.60 34.61
N ARG A 101 24.98 45.71 35.11
CA ARG A 101 25.34 44.46 34.43
C ARG A 101 24.13 43.55 34.19
N GLU A 102 23.19 43.59 35.12
CA GLU A 102 21.95 42.81 35.14
C GLU A 102 20.95 43.31 34.09
N LYS A 103 21.14 44.54 33.57
CA LYS A 103 20.29 45.16 32.55
C LYS A 103 20.92 45.13 31.16
N ILE A 104 21.89 44.23 30.95
CA ILE A 104 22.48 43.96 29.65
C ILE A 104 21.89 42.68 29.09
N PHE A 105 21.01 42.85 28.11
CA PHE A 105 20.29 41.78 27.46
C PHE A 105 20.91 41.49 26.10
N TYR A 106 21.14 40.22 25.77
CA TYR A 106 21.69 39.87 24.47
C TYR A 106 21.24 38.51 23.95
N ASP A 107 21.18 38.39 22.62
CA ASP A 107 20.85 37.15 21.93
C ASP A 107 22.01 36.70 21.03
N LEU A 108 22.61 35.54 21.36
CA LEU A 108 23.62 34.86 20.56
C LEU A 108 22.95 34.08 19.42
N ALA A 109 23.43 34.25 18.17
CA ALA A 109 22.92 33.47 17.05
C ALA A 109 23.83 32.28 16.78
N VAL A 110 23.50 31.12 17.36
CA VAL A 110 24.22 29.86 17.11
C VAL A 110 23.31 28.90 16.34
N SER A 111 23.47 28.90 15.02
CA SER A 111 22.81 27.98 14.06
C SER A 111 21.30 28.17 13.85
N GLY A 112 20.84 27.91 12.63
CA GLY A 112 19.50 28.21 12.11
C GLY A 112 18.32 27.40 12.67
N LYS A 113 18.35 27.00 13.94
CA LYS A 113 17.14 26.63 14.68
C LYS A 113 16.70 27.84 15.50
N LYS A 114 15.42 28.19 15.36
CA LYS A 114 14.78 29.26 16.14
C LYS A 114 14.83 28.91 17.62
N GLU A 115 15.88 29.32 18.31
CA GLU A 115 15.80 29.49 19.74
C GLU A 115 15.04 30.77 20.06
N ARG A 116 14.10 30.62 20.99
CA ARG A 116 13.28 31.70 21.52
C ARG A 116 14.23 32.79 22.03
N ARG A 117 14.01 34.04 21.61
CA ARG A 117 14.84 35.21 21.91
C ARG A 117 14.82 35.51 23.42
N SER A 118 15.61 34.76 24.19
CA SER A 118 15.56 34.78 25.64
C SER A 118 16.00 36.13 26.21
N GLY A 119 17.05 36.74 25.65
CA GLY A 119 17.49 38.07 26.09
C GLY A 119 16.45 39.14 25.79
N PHE A 120 15.81 39.07 24.63
CA PHE A 120 14.72 39.99 24.29
C PHE A 120 13.47 39.81 25.16
N ASN A 121 13.16 38.59 25.58
CA ASN A 121 12.06 38.34 26.51
C ASN A 121 12.36 38.88 27.92
N GLN A 122 13.58 38.72 28.41
CA GLN A 122 14.03 39.32 29.68
C GLN A 122 13.97 40.84 29.63
N LEU A 123 14.33 41.45 28.50
CA LEU A 123 14.17 42.89 28.29
C LEU A 123 12.71 43.32 28.43
N LYS A 124 11.76 42.57 27.85
CA LYS A 124 10.33 42.89 27.97
C LYS A 124 9.82 42.83 29.41
N GLU A 125 10.26 41.81 30.15
CA GLU A 125 9.92 41.68 31.57
C GLU A 125 10.48 42.87 32.38
N ALA A 126 11.73 43.28 32.11
CA ALA A 126 12.33 44.45 32.74
C ALA A 126 11.62 45.77 32.37
N ILE A 127 11.06 45.88 31.16
CA ILE A 127 10.21 47.00 30.72
C ILE A 127 8.87 47.00 31.47
N GLU A 128 8.22 45.84 31.58
CA GLU A 128 6.96 45.67 32.32
C GLU A 128 7.11 46.06 33.79
N ASN A 129 8.22 45.66 34.40
CA ASN A 129 8.55 45.97 35.79
C ASN A 129 9.13 47.38 36.00
N LYS A 130 9.36 48.17 34.93
CA LYS A 130 9.99 49.50 34.96
C LYS A 130 11.33 49.53 35.71
N GLU A 131 12.19 48.55 35.45
CA GLU A 131 13.46 48.36 36.17
C GLU A 131 14.60 49.29 35.69
N PHE A 132 14.35 50.12 34.68
CA PHE A 132 15.26 51.11 34.11
C PHE A 132 14.46 52.25 33.47
N GLU A 133 15.12 53.35 33.12
CA GLU A 133 14.50 54.56 32.55
C GLU A 133 14.82 54.74 31.06
N VAL A 134 16.01 54.29 30.62
CA VAL A 134 16.48 54.45 29.23
C VAL A 134 16.88 53.11 28.61
N LEU A 135 16.30 52.75 27.46
CA LEU A 135 16.74 51.61 26.65
C LEU A 135 17.72 52.07 25.58
N LEU A 136 18.94 51.52 25.60
CA LEU A 136 19.93 51.73 24.55
C LEU A 136 20.03 50.50 23.65
N VAL A 137 19.92 50.71 22.35
CA VAL A 137 20.01 49.67 21.33
C VAL A 137 20.97 50.11 20.24
N PHE A 138 21.78 49.18 19.74
CA PHE A 138 22.76 49.52 18.70
C PHE A 138 22.11 50.00 17.39
N THR A 139 21.12 49.26 16.86
CA THR A 139 20.31 49.64 15.69
C THR A 139 18.86 49.22 15.83
N THR A 140 17.95 49.93 15.16
CA THR A 140 16.51 49.65 15.09
C THR A 140 16.20 48.23 14.58
N SER A 141 17.00 47.75 13.62
CA SER A 141 16.96 46.39 13.07
C SER A 141 17.28 45.26 14.07
N ARG A 142 17.77 45.58 15.29
CA ARG A 142 18.01 44.57 16.34
C ARG A 142 16.73 44.22 17.12
N LEU A 143 15.78 45.13 17.27
CA LEU A 143 14.52 44.89 17.99
C LEU A 143 13.61 43.95 17.18
N TYR A 144 13.14 44.37 16.02
CA TYR A 144 12.35 43.55 15.11
C TYR A 144 12.84 43.67 13.67
N ARG A 145 12.65 42.59 12.91
CA ARG A 145 12.98 42.54 11.47
C ARG A 145 11.95 43.28 10.61
N LYS A 146 10.74 43.52 11.13
CA LYS A 146 9.66 44.24 10.44
C LYS A 146 9.47 45.61 11.08
N ASN A 147 9.47 46.63 10.25
CA ASN A 147 9.48 48.04 10.65
C ASN A 147 8.27 48.42 11.52
N TYR A 148 7.07 48.02 11.12
CA TYR A 148 5.86 48.32 11.90
C TYR A 148 5.90 47.72 13.32
N LYS A 149 6.56 46.57 13.52
CA LYS A 149 6.71 45.97 14.86
C LYS A 149 7.73 46.70 15.73
N SER A 150 8.81 47.19 15.12
CA SER A 150 9.77 48.05 15.83
C SER A 150 9.13 49.36 16.23
N MET A 151 8.34 49.97 15.34
CA MET A 151 7.57 51.19 15.63
C MET A 151 6.60 50.97 16.79
N GLN A 152 5.75 49.95 16.65
CA GLN A 152 4.78 49.56 17.67
C GLN A 152 5.44 49.35 19.03
N PHE A 153 6.56 48.63 19.07
CA PHE A 153 7.29 48.38 20.31
C PHE A 153 7.86 49.66 20.94
N VAL A 154 8.47 50.54 20.15
CA VAL A 154 9.03 51.79 20.69
C VAL A 154 7.92 52.70 21.20
N GLU A 155 6.80 52.77 20.49
CA GLU A 155 5.67 53.62 20.85
C GLU A 155 4.90 53.07 22.06
N GLU A 156 4.33 51.86 21.95
CA GLU A 156 3.45 51.27 22.96
C GLU A 156 4.20 50.75 24.20
N GLU A 157 5.40 50.17 24.01
CA GLU A 157 6.10 49.48 25.10
C GLU A 157 7.16 50.35 25.79
N LEU A 158 7.63 51.43 25.14
CA LEU A 158 8.63 52.33 25.73
C LEU A 158 8.05 53.72 25.99
N VAL A 159 7.72 54.47 24.94
CA VAL A 159 7.34 55.89 25.05
C VAL A 159 6.05 56.07 25.85
N GLU A 160 4.99 55.32 25.55
CA GLU A 160 3.72 55.37 26.30
C GLU A 160 3.90 54.93 27.77
N ARG A 161 4.92 54.13 28.07
CA ARG A 161 5.25 53.70 29.43
C ARG A 161 6.16 54.66 30.18
N GLY A 162 6.59 55.75 29.52
CA GLY A 162 7.47 56.78 30.06
C GLY A 162 8.96 56.45 29.99
N LEU A 163 9.36 55.49 29.15
CA LEU A 163 10.75 55.08 28.96
C LEU A 163 11.36 55.79 27.74
N ARG A 164 12.62 56.23 27.84
CA ARG A 164 13.39 56.81 26.72
C ARG A 164 14.07 55.69 25.95
N ALA A 165 14.14 55.79 24.63
CA ALA A 165 14.89 54.85 23.79
C ALA A 165 15.95 55.58 22.96
N ILE A 166 17.18 55.07 22.99
CA ILE A 166 18.32 55.61 22.24
C ILE A 166 18.84 54.55 21.28
N PHE A 167 18.81 54.85 19.99
CA PHE A 167 19.37 54.03 18.93
C PHE A 167 20.71 54.60 18.47
N VAL A 168 21.78 53.96 18.93
CA VAL A 168 23.12 54.56 18.93
C VAL A 168 23.67 54.80 17.52
N LYS A 169 23.56 53.83 16.61
CA LYS A 169 24.13 53.95 15.26
C LYS A 169 23.36 54.93 14.37
N SER A 170 22.04 55.05 14.60
CA SER A 170 21.18 56.00 13.87
C SER A 170 21.11 57.37 14.53
N GLY A 171 21.70 57.55 15.71
CA GLY A 171 21.65 58.80 16.48
C GLY A 171 20.22 59.22 16.84
N LEU A 172 19.31 58.25 17.00
CA LEU A 172 17.89 58.53 17.24
C LEU A 172 17.59 58.44 18.73
N ASP A 173 17.00 59.49 19.29
CA ASP A 173 16.59 59.56 20.68
C ASP A 173 15.11 59.93 20.77
N THR A 174 14.33 59.18 21.55
CA THR A 174 12.90 59.47 21.72
C THR A 174 12.64 60.67 22.63
N ALA A 175 13.66 61.22 23.29
CA ALA A 175 13.56 62.47 24.03
C ALA A 175 13.55 63.72 23.12
N ASP A 176 13.95 63.60 21.84
CA ASP A 176 14.09 64.71 20.88
C ASP A 176 12.75 65.15 20.25
N GLY A 177 11.68 65.24 21.04
CA GLY A 177 10.33 65.61 20.60
C GLY A 177 9.72 64.63 19.58
N ASP A 178 8.63 65.00 18.90
CA ASP A 178 7.90 64.06 18.03
C ASP A 178 8.63 63.65 16.73
N ASN A 179 9.78 64.28 16.42
CA ASN A 179 10.56 64.01 15.20
C ASN A 179 11.15 62.59 15.15
N TRP A 180 11.29 61.92 16.30
CA TRP A 180 11.83 60.56 16.34
C TRP A 180 10.97 59.58 15.54
N ARG A 181 9.64 59.78 15.46
CA ARG A 181 8.73 58.91 14.69
C ARG A 181 9.04 58.94 13.20
N MET A 182 9.21 60.14 12.64
CA MET A 182 9.55 60.35 11.23
C MET A 182 10.95 59.79 10.92
N MET A 183 11.93 60.08 11.78
CA MET A 183 13.30 59.60 11.60
C MET A 183 13.37 58.07 11.68
N LEU A 184 12.63 57.45 12.61
CA LEU A 184 12.56 56.00 12.74
C LEU A 184 11.97 55.35 11.49
N GLN A 185 10.90 55.93 10.93
CA GLN A 185 10.31 55.48 9.66
C GLN A 185 11.29 55.62 8.49
N MET A 186 12.00 56.75 8.38
CA MET A 186 12.97 56.99 7.32
C MET A 186 14.15 56.00 7.39
N TYR A 187 14.76 55.80 8.56
CA TYR A 187 15.86 54.83 8.72
C TYR A 187 15.40 53.40 8.45
N SER A 188 14.18 53.07 8.87
CA SER A 188 13.58 51.76 8.60
C SER A 188 13.37 51.53 7.09
N PHE A 189 12.94 52.55 6.35
CA PHE A 189 12.80 52.51 4.90
C PHE A 189 14.16 52.38 4.19
N LEU A 190 15.16 53.15 4.62
CA LEU A 190 16.52 53.06 4.10
C LEU A 190 17.14 51.68 4.34
N ASP A 191 17.00 51.12 5.55
CA ASP A 191 17.46 49.77 5.87
C ASP A 191 16.81 48.70 4.97
N GLU A 192 15.52 48.84 4.65
CA GLU A 192 14.79 47.96 3.74
C GLU A 192 15.32 48.07 2.29
N ILE A 193 15.57 49.29 1.82
CA ILE A 193 16.21 49.54 0.51
C ILE A 193 17.61 48.93 0.47
N TYR A 194 18.45 49.18 1.47
CA TYR A 194 19.81 48.63 1.52
C TYR A 194 19.80 47.10 1.57
N ALA A 195 18.89 46.50 2.34
CA ALA A 195 18.72 45.05 2.37
C ALA A 195 18.30 44.48 1.00
N GLY A 196 17.41 45.17 0.28
CA GLY A 196 17.01 44.85 -1.08
C GLY A 196 18.17 44.95 -2.08
N MET A 197 18.87 46.08 -2.10
CA MET A 197 20.02 46.32 -2.99
C MET A 197 21.14 45.30 -2.77
N HIS A 198 21.51 45.01 -1.52
CA HIS A 198 22.50 44.00 -1.23
C HIS A 198 22.08 42.61 -1.70
N SER A 199 20.80 42.27 -1.58
CA SER A 199 20.29 40.99 -2.08
C SER A 199 20.41 40.89 -3.61
N ALA A 200 20.08 41.97 -4.34
CA ALA A 200 20.19 42.04 -5.79
C ALA A 200 21.66 41.96 -6.26
N HIS A 201 22.58 42.68 -5.60
CA HIS A 201 24.01 42.59 -5.93
C HIS A 201 24.61 41.21 -5.63
N ILE A 202 24.24 40.58 -4.52
CA ILE A 202 24.69 39.22 -4.20
C ILE A 202 24.13 38.24 -5.24
N GLN A 203 22.87 38.39 -5.62
CA GLN A 203 22.24 37.58 -6.64
C GLN A 203 22.97 37.72 -7.98
N ALA A 204 23.20 38.95 -8.46
CA ALA A 204 23.93 39.20 -9.70
C ALA A 204 25.35 38.61 -9.66
N ALA A 205 26.07 38.76 -8.55
CA ALA A 205 27.40 38.16 -8.38
C ALA A 205 27.35 36.62 -8.43
N HIS A 206 26.33 35.99 -7.85
CA HIS A 206 26.14 34.55 -7.91
C HIS A 206 25.73 34.07 -9.31
N GLU A 207 24.92 34.84 -10.04
CA GLU A 207 24.57 34.54 -11.42
C GLU A 207 25.82 34.53 -12.32
N THR A 208 26.70 35.53 -12.19
CA THR A 208 27.98 35.54 -12.91
C THR A 208 28.85 34.33 -12.57
N LEU A 209 28.98 34.00 -11.28
CA LEU A 209 29.75 32.83 -10.84
C LEU A 209 29.15 31.52 -11.36
N PHE A 210 27.82 31.41 -11.40
CA PHE A 210 27.12 30.26 -11.95
C PHE A 210 27.43 30.08 -13.43
N LEU A 211 27.33 31.15 -14.24
CA LEU A 211 27.63 31.11 -15.67
C LEU A 211 29.10 30.73 -15.97
N GLN A 212 30.01 31.04 -15.05
CA GLN A 212 31.42 30.66 -15.12
C GLN A 212 31.69 29.22 -14.63
N GLY A 213 30.66 28.48 -14.18
CA GLY A 213 30.81 27.14 -13.64
C GLY A 213 31.54 27.10 -12.29
N MET A 214 31.47 28.19 -11.52
CA MET A 214 32.11 28.33 -10.21
C MET A 214 31.19 27.89 -9.08
N VAL A 215 31.77 27.45 -7.97
CA VAL A 215 31.05 27.04 -6.77
C VAL A 215 30.39 28.27 -6.12
N CYS A 216 29.08 28.40 -6.32
CA CYS A 216 28.25 29.44 -5.69
C CYS A 216 27.41 28.91 -4.51
N THR A 217 27.11 27.61 -4.50
CA THR A 217 26.30 26.95 -3.47
C THR A 217 26.91 25.60 -3.09
N SER A 218 26.30 24.92 -2.11
CA SER A 218 26.70 23.57 -1.74
C SER A 218 26.56 22.59 -2.92
N LEU A 219 27.63 21.87 -3.21
CA LEU A 219 27.64 20.86 -4.27
C LEU A 219 26.89 19.58 -3.90
N SER A 220 26.44 18.87 -4.93
CA SER A 220 25.83 17.54 -4.80
C SER A 220 26.92 16.49 -4.69
N LEU A 221 26.58 15.31 -4.15
CA LEU A 221 27.43 14.13 -4.28
C LEU A 221 27.73 13.85 -5.76
N GLY A 222 28.97 13.48 -6.10
CA GLY A 222 29.46 13.34 -7.47
C GLY A 222 30.25 14.55 -8.00
N TYR A 223 30.24 15.67 -7.27
CA TYR A 223 30.95 16.89 -7.64
C TYR A 223 31.77 17.44 -6.49
N THR A 224 32.91 18.04 -6.82
CA THR A 224 33.79 18.73 -5.87
C THR A 224 34.24 20.09 -6.41
N GLY A 225 34.84 20.89 -5.54
CA GLY A 225 35.41 22.19 -5.90
C GLY A 225 36.91 22.07 -6.11
N GLN A 226 37.41 22.55 -7.25
CA GLN A 226 38.83 22.69 -7.52
C GLN A 226 39.23 24.16 -7.40
N ASP A 227 40.23 24.46 -6.58
CA ASP A 227 40.73 25.82 -6.39
C ASP A 227 41.24 26.41 -7.72
N VAL A 228 40.86 27.66 -7.99
CA VAL A 228 41.31 28.44 -9.14
C VAL A 228 42.45 29.35 -8.70
N PRO A 229 43.68 29.13 -9.19
CA PRO A 229 44.83 29.97 -8.83
C PRO A 229 44.58 31.45 -9.12
N GLY A 230 45.00 32.32 -8.19
CA GLY A 230 44.91 33.78 -8.34
C GLY A 230 43.52 34.39 -8.13
N GLN A 231 42.47 33.60 -7.93
CA GLN A 231 41.12 34.12 -7.66
C GLN A 231 40.72 33.89 -6.21
N PHE A 232 40.46 34.97 -5.48
CA PHE A 232 40.07 34.92 -4.08
C PHE A 232 38.68 35.53 -3.84
N THR A 233 37.98 35.00 -2.85
CA THR A 233 36.78 35.62 -2.27
C THR A 233 37.17 36.87 -1.46
N LYS A 234 36.20 37.72 -1.12
CA LYS A 234 36.41 38.87 -0.21
C LYS A 234 37.01 38.47 1.15
N GLN A 235 36.86 37.20 1.54
CA GLN A 235 37.41 36.61 2.76
C GLN A 235 38.79 35.97 2.56
N LYS A 236 39.48 36.28 1.44
CA LYS A 236 40.78 35.72 1.05
C LYS A 236 40.81 34.19 0.92
N ARG A 237 39.65 33.54 0.75
CA ARG A 237 39.56 32.10 0.44
C ARG A 237 39.64 31.88 -1.07
N PRO A 238 40.32 30.82 -1.55
CA PRO A 238 40.37 30.52 -2.98
C PRO A 238 38.96 30.32 -3.53
N ARG A 239 38.73 30.84 -4.74
CA ARG A 239 37.52 30.55 -5.52
C ARG A 239 37.65 29.14 -6.09
N GLN A 240 36.54 28.41 -6.14
CA GLN A 240 36.52 27.04 -6.63
C GLN A 240 35.69 26.92 -7.90
N LYS A 241 36.21 26.19 -8.89
CA LYS A 241 35.46 25.72 -10.06
C LYS A 241 34.81 24.39 -9.75
N ILE A 242 33.61 24.16 -10.27
CA ILE A 242 32.93 22.86 -10.14
C ILE A 242 33.66 21.85 -11.04
N VAL A 243 33.99 20.69 -10.48
CA VAL A 243 34.55 19.55 -11.21
C VAL A 243 33.88 18.25 -10.77
N ILE A 244 33.95 17.22 -11.61
CA ILE A 244 33.45 15.88 -11.27
C ILE A 244 34.39 15.27 -10.21
N ASP A 245 33.80 14.73 -9.16
CA ASP A 245 34.55 14.08 -8.09
C ASP A 245 34.87 12.62 -8.48
N PRO A 246 36.16 12.25 -8.64
CA PRO A 246 36.53 10.90 -9.04
C PRO A 246 36.14 9.82 -8.03
N GLU A 247 36.00 10.15 -6.73
CA GLU A 247 35.65 9.18 -5.70
C GLU A 247 34.13 8.98 -5.61
N THR A 248 33.35 10.05 -5.67
CA THR A 248 31.90 9.98 -5.46
C THR A 248 31.06 9.89 -6.73
N ALA A 249 31.56 10.31 -7.90
CA ALA A 249 30.84 10.20 -9.16
C ALA A 249 30.57 8.75 -9.60
N PRO A 250 31.48 7.77 -9.42
CA PRO A 250 31.19 6.36 -9.71
C PRO A 250 29.98 5.82 -8.94
N TRP A 251 29.76 6.28 -7.71
CA TRP A 251 28.58 5.90 -6.91
C TRP A 251 27.28 6.45 -7.49
N ILE A 252 27.30 7.65 -8.05
CA ILE A 252 26.13 8.18 -8.77
C ILE A 252 25.81 7.31 -9.98
N LYS A 253 26.81 6.95 -10.80
CA LYS A 253 26.62 6.01 -11.92
C LYS A 253 26.02 4.69 -11.44
N LYS A 254 26.60 4.10 -10.40
CA LYS A 254 26.11 2.86 -9.77
C LYS A 254 24.65 2.94 -9.31
N ILE A 255 24.23 4.06 -8.73
CA ILE A 255 22.84 4.30 -8.31
C ILE A 255 21.89 4.29 -9.52
N PHE A 256 22.28 4.96 -10.61
CA PHE A 256 21.51 4.98 -11.86
C PHE A 256 21.45 3.60 -12.50
N ASP A 257 22.59 2.90 -12.60
CA ASP A 257 22.68 1.55 -13.16
C ASP A 257 21.82 0.56 -12.38
N TRP A 258 21.89 0.58 -11.04
CA TRP A 258 21.07 -0.28 -10.18
C TRP A 258 19.58 -0.02 -10.34
N TYR A 259 19.18 1.24 -10.46
CA TYR A 259 17.77 1.58 -10.65
C TYR A 259 17.26 1.15 -12.04
N VAL A 260 18.05 1.37 -13.10
CA VAL A 260 17.75 0.89 -14.45
C VAL A 260 17.68 -0.64 -14.52
N ALA A 261 18.53 -1.34 -13.75
CA ALA A 261 18.49 -2.78 -13.58
C ALA A 261 17.29 -3.28 -12.75
N GLY A 262 16.41 -2.39 -12.29
CA GLY A 262 15.16 -2.73 -11.60
C GLY A 262 15.27 -2.86 -10.08
N LYS A 263 16.38 -2.46 -9.46
CA LYS A 263 16.46 -2.40 -7.99
C LYS A 263 15.58 -1.26 -7.46
N SER A 264 14.75 -1.57 -6.47
CA SER A 264 13.96 -0.54 -5.78
C SER A 264 14.85 0.43 -4.99
N MET A 265 14.40 1.68 -4.83
CA MET A 265 15.13 2.71 -4.06
C MET A 265 15.43 2.29 -2.61
N ASP A 266 14.52 1.54 -1.97
CA ASP A 266 14.74 0.99 -0.62
C ASP A 266 15.91 0.01 -0.60
N ARG A 267 16.00 -0.83 -1.63
CA ARG A 267 17.10 -1.79 -1.75
C ARG A 267 18.41 -1.09 -2.09
N ILE A 268 18.39 -0.08 -2.96
CA ILE A 268 19.57 0.75 -3.26
C ILE A 268 20.07 1.43 -1.98
N ALA A 269 19.18 2.01 -1.17
CA ALA A 269 19.56 2.62 0.10
C ALA A 269 20.16 1.60 1.08
N GLN A 270 19.61 0.39 1.16
CA GLN A 270 20.18 -0.69 1.98
C GLN A 270 21.58 -1.12 1.49
N ASP A 271 21.74 -1.33 0.18
CA ASP A 271 23.02 -1.72 -0.41
C ASP A 271 24.09 -0.63 -0.18
N LEU A 272 23.72 0.66 -0.28
CA LEU A 272 24.62 1.78 0.04
C LEU A 272 24.98 1.86 1.52
N ASN A 273 24.04 1.60 2.42
CA ASN A 273 24.32 1.62 3.87
C ASN A 273 25.12 0.39 4.34
N GLY A 274 25.05 -0.72 3.61
CA GLY A 274 25.78 -1.96 3.91
C GLY A 274 27.19 -2.01 3.35
N ASP A 275 27.55 -1.11 2.43
CA ASP A 275 28.87 -1.07 1.81
C ASP A 275 29.76 -0.04 2.55
N PRO A 276 30.86 -0.46 3.19
CA PRO A 276 31.75 0.44 3.94
C PRO A 276 32.47 1.47 3.06
N ASN A 277 32.53 1.24 1.74
CA ASN A 277 33.14 2.16 0.78
C ASN A 277 32.14 3.16 0.19
N ALA A 278 30.84 3.02 0.48
CA ALA A 278 29.84 3.96 -0.01
C ALA A 278 29.97 5.32 0.70
N PRO A 279 29.87 6.44 -0.04
CA PRO A 279 29.96 7.76 0.55
C PRO A 279 28.71 8.05 1.39
N ALA A 280 28.91 8.75 2.50
CA ALA A 280 27.79 9.22 3.30
C ALA A 280 26.92 10.23 2.51
N PRO A 281 25.59 10.19 2.64
CA PRO A 281 24.72 11.09 1.90
C PRO A 281 24.89 12.54 2.36
N ASN A 282 25.20 13.41 1.41
CA ASN A 282 25.42 14.83 1.64
C ASN A 282 24.18 15.51 2.26
N LYS A 283 24.38 16.22 3.39
CA LYS A 283 23.31 16.90 4.17
C LYS A 283 22.26 15.98 4.79
N SER A 284 22.55 14.70 5.00
CA SER A 284 21.72 13.84 5.85
C SER A 284 21.92 14.18 7.33
N LEU A 285 20.82 14.34 8.08
CA LEU A 285 20.88 14.54 9.54
C LEU A 285 21.34 13.30 10.30
N THR A 286 21.20 12.13 9.68
CA THR A 286 21.49 10.82 10.29
C THR A 286 22.73 10.17 9.70
N GLY A 287 23.28 10.69 8.59
CA GLY A 287 24.41 10.09 7.88
C GLY A 287 24.07 8.81 7.11
N ILE A 288 22.78 8.46 6.99
CA ILE A 288 22.31 7.19 6.41
C ILE A 288 21.54 7.48 5.12
N TRP A 289 21.70 6.62 4.11
CA TRP A 289 20.93 6.64 2.87
C TRP A 289 19.48 6.23 3.12
N THR A 290 18.54 7.03 2.61
CA THR A 290 17.11 6.76 2.68
C THR A 290 16.52 6.72 1.29
N HIS A 291 15.34 6.11 1.17
CA HIS A 291 14.53 6.14 -0.06
C HIS A 291 14.46 7.53 -0.68
N GLU A 292 14.14 8.55 0.13
CA GLU A 292 13.98 9.93 -0.34
C GLU A 292 15.29 10.54 -0.83
N LEU A 293 16.43 10.19 -0.19
CA LEU A 293 17.73 10.65 -0.64
C LEU A 293 18.11 10.02 -1.99
N VAL A 294 17.89 8.71 -2.15
CA VAL A 294 18.11 8.02 -3.44
C VAL A 294 17.22 8.64 -4.52
N ARG A 295 15.93 8.84 -4.25
CA ARG A 295 14.99 9.48 -5.17
C ARG A 295 15.46 10.88 -5.59
N LYS A 296 15.92 11.68 -4.62
CA LYS A 296 16.45 13.02 -4.88
C LYS A 296 17.66 13.01 -5.81
N HIS A 297 18.53 12.00 -5.69
CA HIS A 297 19.67 11.84 -6.61
C HIS A 297 19.21 11.42 -8.01
N LEU A 298 18.25 10.48 -8.11
CA LEU A 298 17.70 10.04 -9.40
C LEU A 298 16.94 11.15 -10.16
N MET A 299 16.39 12.15 -9.47
CA MET A 299 15.64 13.27 -10.08
C MET A 299 16.47 14.53 -10.36
N ARG A 300 17.73 14.60 -9.92
CA ARG A 300 18.59 15.80 -10.07
C ARG A 300 19.21 16.02 -11.46
N PRO A 301 18.76 17.02 -12.26
CA PRO A 301 19.23 17.21 -13.64
C PRO A 301 20.71 17.58 -13.78
N ALA A 302 21.35 18.04 -12.70
CA ALA A 302 22.78 18.36 -12.70
C ALA A 302 23.65 17.19 -13.19
N TYR A 303 23.24 15.94 -12.91
CA TYR A 303 23.96 14.74 -13.33
C TYR A 303 24.02 14.52 -14.84
N ARG A 304 23.06 15.06 -15.59
CA ARG A 304 23.08 15.09 -17.05
C ARG A 304 23.72 16.36 -17.62
N GLY A 305 24.41 17.15 -16.80
CA GLY A 305 25.02 18.42 -17.18
C GLY A 305 24.07 19.62 -17.18
N PHE A 306 22.79 19.46 -16.83
CA PHE A 306 21.82 20.57 -16.79
C PHE A 306 21.76 21.18 -15.39
N TRP A 307 22.33 22.38 -15.23
CA TRP A 307 22.40 23.05 -13.93
C TRP A 307 21.41 24.21 -13.85
N CYS A 308 20.88 24.45 -12.65
CA CYS A 308 19.96 25.53 -12.36
C CYS A 308 20.41 26.30 -11.12
N TYR A 309 20.42 27.62 -11.21
CA TYR A 309 20.60 28.54 -10.09
C TYR A 309 19.26 29.22 -9.75
N GLY A 310 18.97 29.33 -8.45
CA GLY A 310 17.75 30.00 -7.99
C GLY A 310 16.45 29.29 -8.35
N ALA A 311 16.44 27.94 -8.44
CA ALA A 311 15.23 27.15 -8.69
C ALA A 311 14.19 27.18 -7.55
N LYS A 312 14.57 27.69 -6.38
CA LYS A 312 13.69 27.83 -5.22
C LYS A 312 13.82 29.24 -4.66
N GLU A 313 12.72 29.73 -4.12
CA GLU A 313 12.68 31.00 -3.38
C GLU A 313 12.17 30.83 -1.96
N THR A 314 12.47 31.84 -1.16
CA THR A 314 12.09 31.85 0.25
C THR A 314 10.84 32.68 0.41
N GLU A 315 9.70 32.03 0.55
CA GLU A 315 8.44 32.69 0.86
C GLU A 315 8.36 32.91 2.38
N TRP A 316 8.13 34.15 2.80
CA TRP A 316 7.97 34.48 4.22
C TRP A 316 6.49 34.41 4.63
N LEU A 317 6.13 33.42 5.43
CA LEU A 317 4.77 33.26 5.93
C LEU A 317 4.57 34.11 7.19
N SER A 318 4.08 35.33 6.97
CA SER A 318 3.91 36.38 7.98
C SER A 318 3.16 35.92 9.25
N LYS A 319 2.09 35.12 9.09
CA LYS A 319 1.24 34.64 10.20
C LYS A 319 1.89 33.57 11.08
N LYS A 320 2.83 32.79 10.55
CA LYS A 320 3.48 31.67 11.25
C LYS A 320 4.95 31.95 11.59
N ASP A 321 5.40 33.16 11.29
CA ASP A 321 6.75 33.69 11.55
C ASP A 321 7.88 32.80 10.99
N TYR A 322 7.63 31.99 9.95
CA TYR A 322 8.65 31.11 9.35
C TYR A 322 8.78 31.31 7.84
N ALA A 323 9.99 31.04 7.36
CA ALA A 323 10.34 31.01 5.94
C ALA A 323 10.10 29.60 5.38
N LYS A 324 9.37 29.50 4.27
CA LYS A 324 9.21 28.27 3.51
C LYS A 324 10.02 28.38 2.22
N GLN A 325 10.71 27.31 1.83
CA GLN A 325 11.27 27.21 0.48
C GLN A 325 10.16 26.74 -0.46
N VAL A 326 9.91 27.50 -1.51
CA VAL A 326 8.94 27.18 -2.57
C VAL A 326 9.70 27.07 -3.88
N GLU A 327 9.27 26.18 -4.76
CA GLU A 327 9.85 26.09 -6.11
C GLU A 327 9.36 27.26 -6.96
N ARG A 328 10.26 27.81 -7.77
CA ARG A 328 9.89 28.82 -8.76
C ARG A 328 9.38 28.14 -10.02
N ASP A 329 8.50 28.82 -10.74
CA ASP A 329 8.07 28.40 -12.07
C ASP A 329 9.26 28.28 -13.01
N GLU A 330 10.19 29.25 -12.94
CA GLU A 330 11.47 29.21 -13.66
C GLU A 330 12.66 29.50 -12.74
N PRO A 331 13.79 28.78 -12.90
CA PRO A 331 15.01 29.12 -12.20
C PRO A 331 15.57 30.45 -12.70
N LEU A 332 16.26 31.20 -11.83
CA LEU A 332 16.90 32.48 -12.21
C LEU A 332 17.85 32.35 -13.39
N LYS A 333 18.63 31.26 -13.40
CA LYS A 333 19.52 30.90 -14.51
C LYS A 333 19.56 29.40 -14.66
N SER A 334 19.62 28.93 -15.89
CA SER A 334 19.90 27.54 -16.23
C SER A 334 20.91 27.48 -17.36
N GLN A 335 21.84 26.52 -17.29
CA GLN A 335 22.85 26.34 -18.33
C GLN A 335 23.25 24.86 -18.42
N GLN A 336 23.57 24.43 -19.65
CA GLN A 336 24.14 23.12 -19.93
C GLN A 336 25.66 23.19 -19.81
N PHE A 337 26.24 22.44 -18.87
CA PHE A 337 27.68 22.29 -18.67
C PHE A 337 28.10 20.86 -19.02
N GLU A 338 28.52 20.67 -20.27
CA GLU A 338 28.80 19.33 -20.80
C GLU A 338 29.98 18.65 -20.08
N TYR A 339 31.01 19.42 -19.71
CA TYR A 339 32.15 18.93 -18.94
C TYR A 339 31.82 18.50 -17.50
N LEU A 340 30.59 18.73 -17.03
CA LEU A 340 30.07 18.30 -15.72
C LEU A 340 29.08 17.13 -15.83
N ARG A 341 28.91 16.53 -17.01
CA ARG A 341 28.01 15.40 -17.20
C ARG A 341 28.57 14.13 -16.53
N ILE A 342 27.76 13.49 -15.70
CA ILE A 342 28.07 12.18 -15.08
C ILE A 342 27.25 11.06 -15.75
N ILE A 343 25.99 11.35 -16.12
CA ILE A 343 25.01 10.41 -16.68
C ILE A 343 24.62 10.86 -18.09
N SER A 344 24.43 9.93 -19.03
CA SER A 344 23.98 10.24 -20.40
C SER A 344 22.50 10.66 -20.43
N ASP A 345 22.08 11.35 -21.50
CA ASP A 345 20.68 11.76 -21.68
C ASP A 345 19.76 10.53 -21.74
N GLU A 346 20.18 9.51 -22.49
CA GLU A 346 19.47 8.24 -22.62
C GLU A 346 19.22 7.57 -21.27
N GLN A 347 20.27 7.44 -20.45
CA GLN A 347 20.15 6.84 -19.13
C GLN A 347 19.32 7.72 -18.18
N TRP A 348 19.47 9.05 -18.27
CA TRP A 348 18.69 9.99 -17.48
C TRP A 348 17.20 9.90 -17.75
N TYR A 349 16.80 10.02 -19.03
CA TYR A 349 15.41 9.97 -19.44
C TYR A 349 14.80 8.60 -19.18
N ARG A 350 15.53 7.51 -19.42
CA ARG A 350 15.07 6.17 -19.02
C ARG A 350 14.76 6.09 -17.53
N VAL A 351 15.57 6.68 -16.66
CA VAL A 351 15.29 6.75 -15.22
C VAL A 351 14.06 7.63 -14.93
N GLN A 352 13.90 8.77 -15.60
CA GLN A 352 12.71 9.61 -15.41
C GLN A 352 11.43 8.90 -15.86
N ASP A 353 11.48 8.15 -16.96
CA ASP A 353 10.36 7.34 -17.44
C ASP A 353 10.03 6.23 -16.44
N LEU A 354 11.05 5.55 -15.90
CA LEU A 354 10.86 4.56 -14.84
C LEU A 354 10.25 5.18 -13.58
N LEU A 355 10.69 6.39 -13.19
CA LEU A 355 10.15 7.13 -12.04
C LEU A 355 8.71 7.60 -12.27
N ALA A 356 8.40 8.09 -13.47
CA ALA A 356 7.05 8.55 -13.83
C ALA A 356 6.06 7.36 -13.89
N ASN A 357 6.54 6.21 -14.34
CA ASN A 357 5.79 4.96 -14.35
C ASN A 357 5.87 4.20 -13.01
N GLU A 358 6.63 4.69 -12.04
CA GLU A 358 6.71 4.12 -10.70
C GLU A 358 5.41 4.42 -9.94
N LYS A 359 4.45 3.51 -10.09
CA LYS A 359 3.21 3.42 -9.32
C LYS A 359 3.52 3.66 -7.83
N GLN A 360 3.13 4.82 -7.28
CA GLN A 360 3.33 5.20 -5.86
C GLN A 360 3.08 4.00 -4.96
N LYS A 361 4.07 3.50 -4.21
CA LYS A 361 3.90 2.35 -3.30
C LYS A 361 2.80 2.65 -2.27
N SER A 362 1.58 2.21 -2.56
CA SER A 362 0.41 2.37 -1.71
C SER A 362 0.32 1.21 -0.73
N GLY A 363 0.83 1.40 0.50
CA GLY A 363 0.42 0.58 1.64
C GLY A 363 1.48 0.35 2.71
N ARG A 364 1.04 0.43 3.98
CA ARG A 364 1.79 0.03 5.18
C ARG A 364 2.12 -1.47 5.11
N LYS A 365 3.36 -1.87 5.44
CA LYS A 365 3.72 -3.30 5.60
C LYS A 365 2.75 -3.96 6.62
N PRO A 366 2.18 -5.14 6.32
CA PRO A 366 1.35 -5.88 7.26
C PRO A 366 2.13 -6.25 8.52
N LEU A 367 1.48 -6.26 9.69
CA LEU A 367 2.11 -6.50 10.99
C LEU A 367 2.21 -8.00 11.36
N ASP A 368 2.11 -8.89 10.37
CA ASP A 368 1.90 -10.32 10.62
C ASP A 368 3.22 -11.07 10.48
N LYS A 369 3.51 -11.97 11.41
CA LYS A 369 4.68 -12.87 11.39
C LYS A 369 4.61 -13.96 10.30
N VAL A 370 3.57 -13.93 9.44
CA VAL A 370 3.34 -14.90 8.37
C VAL A 370 3.79 -14.31 7.04
N GLN A 371 4.80 -14.93 6.41
CA GLN A 371 5.38 -14.57 5.11
C GLN A 371 4.59 -15.13 3.91
N GLU A 372 3.29 -15.41 4.03
CA GLU A 372 2.51 -15.89 2.88
C GLU A 372 2.47 -14.83 1.76
N ALA A 373 2.75 -15.26 0.53
CA ALA A 373 2.64 -14.45 -0.67
C ALA A 373 1.18 -13.97 -0.85
N ARG A 374 0.99 -12.67 -1.10
CA ARG A 374 -0.36 -12.07 -1.18
C ARG A 374 -0.62 -11.52 -2.59
N PRO A 375 -1.81 -11.73 -3.18
CA PRO A 375 -2.16 -11.30 -4.54
C PRO A 375 -1.66 -9.90 -4.92
N ARG A 376 -0.60 -9.81 -5.70
CA ARG A 376 -0.03 -8.51 -6.14
C ARG A 376 -0.60 -8.05 -7.50
N LEU A 377 -1.26 -8.97 -8.22
CA LEU A 377 -1.54 -8.84 -9.65
C LEU A 377 -2.54 -7.73 -9.96
N LEU A 378 -3.49 -7.44 -9.07
CA LEU A 378 -4.50 -6.40 -9.25
C LEU A 378 -4.23 -5.12 -8.45
N ARG A 379 -3.00 -4.92 -7.95
CA ARG A 379 -2.67 -3.68 -7.22
C ARG A 379 -2.85 -2.47 -8.12
N GLN A 380 -3.47 -1.42 -7.58
CA GLN A 380 -3.69 -0.15 -8.28
C GLN A 380 -4.53 -0.24 -9.57
N LEU A 381 -5.34 -1.29 -9.69
CA LEU A 381 -6.29 -1.42 -10.78
C LEU A 381 -7.65 -0.79 -10.44
N PHE A 382 -8.10 -0.96 -9.20
CA PHE A 382 -9.41 -0.52 -8.75
C PHE A 382 -9.45 0.97 -8.39
N VAL A 383 -10.45 1.69 -8.89
CA VAL A 383 -10.69 3.12 -8.67
C VAL A 383 -12.05 3.35 -8.02
N CYS A 384 -12.13 4.36 -7.15
CA CYS A 384 -13.38 4.90 -6.63
C CYS A 384 -13.80 6.10 -7.50
N PRO A 385 -14.88 6.00 -8.30
CA PRO A 385 -15.30 7.05 -9.24
C PRO A 385 -15.57 8.39 -8.53
N GLU A 386 -16.27 8.32 -7.39
CA GLU A 386 -16.64 9.46 -6.55
C GLU A 386 -15.45 10.31 -6.08
N HIS A 387 -14.28 9.70 -5.91
CA HIS A 387 -13.10 10.37 -5.39
C HIS A 387 -11.95 10.47 -6.41
N GLY A 388 -12.10 9.89 -7.60
CA GLY A 388 -11.05 9.82 -8.63
C GLY A 388 -9.74 9.18 -8.16
N ARG A 389 -9.79 8.28 -7.18
CA ARG A 389 -8.58 7.68 -6.57
C ARG A 389 -8.60 6.16 -6.57
N LYS A 390 -7.42 5.58 -6.79
CA LYS A 390 -7.17 4.15 -6.69
C LYS A 390 -7.32 3.67 -5.25
N LEU A 391 -7.94 2.50 -5.07
CA LEU A 391 -8.07 1.86 -3.77
C LEU A 391 -6.70 1.40 -3.27
N VAL A 392 -6.49 1.52 -1.96
CA VAL A 392 -5.25 1.12 -1.29
C VAL A 392 -5.45 -0.14 -0.48
N VAL A 393 -4.37 -0.86 -0.23
CA VAL A 393 -4.38 -2.03 0.66
C VAL A 393 -4.62 -1.59 2.10
N GLY A 394 -5.60 -2.20 2.75
CA GLY A 394 -5.97 -1.94 4.14
C GLY A 394 -6.74 -3.10 4.77
N GLY A 395 -7.37 -2.83 5.92
CA GLY A 395 -8.08 -3.84 6.72
C GLY A 395 -7.16 -4.78 7.51
N PRO A 396 -7.75 -5.71 8.28
CA PRO A 396 -7.00 -6.72 9.04
C PRO A 396 -6.09 -7.48 8.09
N TYR A 397 -4.82 -7.60 8.45
CA TYR A 397 -3.85 -8.41 7.70
C TYR A 397 -3.75 -8.00 6.23
N GLY A 398 -4.06 -6.75 5.85
CA GLY A 398 -3.94 -6.25 4.48
C GLY A 398 -4.69 -7.07 3.42
N ARG A 399 -5.79 -7.74 3.79
CA ARG A 399 -6.60 -8.60 2.90
C ARG A 399 -7.62 -7.82 2.09
N SER A 400 -7.82 -6.55 2.39
CA SER A 400 -8.84 -5.72 1.75
C SER A 400 -8.26 -4.57 0.96
N LEU A 401 -8.99 -4.11 -0.05
CA LEU A 401 -8.80 -2.86 -0.74
C LEU A 401 -9.89 -1.89 -0.28
N LEU A 402 -9.50 -0.65 0.00
CA LEU A 402 -10.40 0.40 0.46
C LEU A 402 -10.00 1.76 -0.12
N CYS A 403 -10.97 2.64 -0.31
CA CYS A 403 -10.70 4.03 -0.66
C CYS A 403 -10.28 4.79 0.60
N PRO A 404 -9.09 5.43 0.63
CA PRO A 404 -8.64 6.21 1.78
C PRO A 404 -9.59 7.33 2.18
N LEU A 405 -10.20 7.98 1.18
CA LEU A 405 -11.12 9.10 1.39
C LEU A 405 -12.48 8.60 1.90
N CYS A 406 -13.10 7.58 1.29
CA CYS A 406 -14.30 6.95 1.85
C CYS A 406 -14.11 6.48 3.30
N ARG A 407 -12.91 5.97 3.64
CA ARG A 407 -12.59 5.54 5.00
C ARG A 407 -12.50 6.71 5.98
N ALA A 408 -11.96 7.84 5.54
CA ALA A 408 -11.88 9.07 6.33
C ALA A 408 -13.24 9.75 6.50
N THR A 409 -14.18 9.51 5.58
CA THR A 409 -15.57 9.97 5.68
C THR A 409 -16.33 9.25 6.81
N LYS A 410 -17.29 9.96 7.43
CA LYS A 410 -18.22 9.42 8.43
C LYS A 410 -18.94 8.21 7.86
N ALA A 411 -19.21 7.23 8.72
CA ALA A 411 -19.78 5.94 8.31
C ALA A 411 -21.10 6.09 7.53
N GLU A 412 -21.90 7.10 7.87
CA GLU A 412 -23.20 7.44 7.28
C GLU A 412 -23.09 7.99 5.84
N ASP A 413 -22.00 8.68 5.51
CA ASP A 413 -21.85 9.38 4.23
C ASP A 413 -20.89 8.68 3.27
N ARG A 414 -20.41 7.48 3.60
CA ARG A 414 -19.40 6.77 2.77
C ARG A 414 -19.99 6.34 1.42
N PRO A 415 -19.42 6.78 0.28
CA PRO A 415 -19.87 6.28 -1.02
C PRO A 415 -19.56 4.80 -1.20
N LEU A 416 -18.34 4.38 -0.82
CA LEU A 416 -17.97 2.97 -0.70
C LEU A 416 -17.92 2.60 0.79
N TYR A 417 -18.89 1.82 1.26
CA TYR A 417 -18.95 1.31 2.62
C TYR A 417 -18.58 -0.17 2.74
N THR A 418 -18.50 -0.89 1.63
CA THR A 418 -17.93 -2.25 1.55
C THR A 418 -16.44 -2.17 1.22
N HIS A 419 -15.62 -2.99 1.89
CA HIS A 419 -14.22 -3.18 1.51
C HIS A 419 -14.08 -4.38 0.58
N LEU A 420 -13.31 -4.25 -0.49
CA LEU A 420 -13.12 -5.32 -1.47
C LEU A 420 -12.09 -6.33 -0.96
N ASN A 421 -12.42 -7.61 -0.93
CA ASN A 421 -11.45 -8.67 -0.61
C ASN A 421 -10.49 -8.86 -1.80
N ARG A 422 -9.18 -8.87 -1.54
CA ARG A 422 -8.13 -8.99 -2.57
C ARG A 422 -8.12 -10.32 -3.30
N GLU A 423 -8.40 -11.41 -2.61
CA GLU A 423 -8.41 -12.76 -3.17
C GLU A 423 -9.63 -12.96 -4.05
N LEU A 424 -10.80 -12.54 -3.56
CA LEU A 424 -12.05 -12.52 -4.34
C LEU A 424 -11.91 -11.64 -5.59
N ALA A 425 -11.30 -10.45 -5.44
CA ALA A 425 -11.07 -9.55 -6.56
C ALA A 425 -10.14 -10.18 -7.60
N LEU A 426 -9.07 -10.85 -7.17
CA LEU A 426 -8.15 -11.56 -8.06
C LEU A 426 -8.90 -12.64 -8.84
N GLN A 427 -9.56 -13.54 -8.13
CA GLN A 427 -10.25 -14.68 -8.70
C GLN A 427 -11.27 -14.24 -9.76
N LEU A 428 -12.25 -13.41 -9.38
CA LEU A 428 -13.35 -13.04 -10.27
C LEU A 428 -12.88 -12.20 -11.47
N THR A 429 -11.85 -11.37 -11.30
CA THR A 429 -11.32 -10.57 -12.42
C THR A 429 -10.59 -11.45 -13.42
N CYS A 430 -9.72 -12.36 -12.93
CA CYS A 430 -9.00 -13.28 -13.82
C CYS A 430 -9.95 -14.26 -14.52
N GLU A 431 -10.92 -14.83 -13.80
CA GLU A 431 -11.95 -15.70 -14.39
C GLU A 431 -12.73 -14.98 -15.49
N LYS A 432 -13.20 -13.75 -15.23
CA LYS A 432 -13.96 -12.99 -16.23
C LYS A 432 -13.12 -12.61 -17.46
N LEU A 433 -11.85 -12.22 -17.26
CA LEU A 433 -10.96 -11.91 -18.39
C LEU A 433 -10.65 -13.15 -19.23
N VAL A 434 -10.41 -14.31 -18.60
CA VAL A 434 -10.19 -15.57 -19.31
C VAL A 434 -11.45 -16.02 -20.06
N GLU A 435 -12.63 -15.86 -19.44
CA GLU A 435 -13.92 -16.11 -20.11
C GLU A 435 -14.08 -15.24 -21.35
N LEU A 436 -13.78 -13.94 -21.27
CA LEU A 436 -13.87 -13.01 -22.40
C LEU A 436 -12.91 -13.38 -23.54
N ILE A 437 -11.68 -13.81 -23.21
CA ILE A 437 -10.69 -14.25 -24.20
C ILE A 437 -11.14 -15.54 -24.90
N ARG A 438 -11.76 -16.49 -24.17
CA ARG A 438 -12.11 -17.82 -24.69
C ARG A 438 -13.49 -17.95 -25.31
N SER A 439 -14.43 -17.07 -24.96
CA SER A 439 -15.85 -17.19 -25.36
C SER A 439 -16.18 -16.52 -26.69
N ASP A 440 -15.33 -15.64 -27.19
CA ASP A 440 -15.62 -14.81 -28.35
C ASP A 440 -15.02 -15.42 -29.63
N SER A 441 -15.86 -16.14 -30.38
CA SER A 441 -15.45 -16.86 -31.61
C SER A 441 -15.14 -15.94 -32.78
N GLU A 442 -15.60 -14.68 -32.76
CA GLU A 442 -15.41 -13.71 -33.84
C GLU A 442 -14.17 -12.82 -33.61
N LEU A 443 -13.67 -12.78 -32.37
CA LEU A 443 -12.55 -11.96 -31.93
C LEU A 443 -11.26 -12.15 -32.73
N VAL A 444 -10.97 -13.38 -33.18
CA VAL A 444 -9.80 -13.68 -34.03
C VAL A 444 -9.91 -12.96 -35.38
N LEU A 445 -11.10 -12.94 -35.99
CA LEU A 445 -11.33 -12.28 -37.26
C LEU A 445 -11.26 -10.76 -37.12
N GLU A 446 -11.83 -10.21 -36.04
CA GLU A 446 -11.76 -8.77 -35.73
C GLU A 446 -10.32 -8.28 -35.54
N ILE A 447 -9.48 -9.06 -34.84
CA ILE A 447 -8.04 -8.75 -34.66
C ILE A 447 -7.31 -8.71 -35.99
N ILE A 448 -7.56 -9.66 -36.89
CA ILE A 448 -6.91 -9.70 -38.21
C ILE A 448 -7.32 -8.49 -39.04
N VAL A 449 -8.61 -8.14 -39.05
CA VAL A 449 -9.12 -6.96 -39.78
C VAL A 449 -8.53 -5.66 -39.21
N ALA A 450 -8.44 -5.53 -37.89
CA ALA A 450 -7.82 -4.36 -37.26
C ALA A 450 -6.31 -4.26 -37.57
N CYS A 451 -5.59 -5.38 -37.58
CA CYS A 451 -4.19 -5.42 -38.00
C CYS A 451 -4.02 -5.04 -39.49
N GLN A 452 -4.92 -5.47 -40.36
CA GLN A 452 -4.94 -5.09 -41.79
C GLN A 452 -5.16 -3.58 -41.96
N GLN A 453 -6.16 -3.02 -41.28
CA GLN A 453 -6.44 -1.58 -41.34
C GLN A 453 -5.28 -0.74 -40.76
N ALA A 454 -4.67 -1.19 -39.66
CA ALA A 454 -3.50 -0.54 -39.09
C ALA A 454 -2.30 -0.58 -40.07
N ALA A 455 -2.08 -1.72 -40.74
CA ALA A 455 -1.05 -1.87 -41.77
C ALA A 455 -1.27 -0.91 -42.95
N GLU A 456 -2.50 -0.79 -43.43
CA GLU A 456 -2.87 0.13 -44.51
C GLU A 456 -2.68 1.60 -44.14
N SER A 457 -2.95 1.96 -42.88
CA SER A 457 -2.79 3.33 -42.39
C SER A 457 -1.32 3.77 -42.29
N VAL A 458 -0.42 2.87 -41.91
CA VAL A 458 1.02 3.14 -41.73
C VAL A 458 1.79 3.12 -43.05
N GLN A 459 1.32 2.36 -44.05
CA GLN A 459 1.98 2.28 -45.36
C GLN A 459 1.75 3.51 -46.26
N LYS A 460 0.96 4.51 -45.84
CA LYS A 460 0.74 5.78 -46.59
C LYS A 460 1.24 7.02 -45.85
N PRO A 461 2.54 7.17 -45.51
CA PRO A 461 3.05 8.51 -45.24
C PRO A 461 2.98 9.34 -46.53
N ASP A 462 2.48 10.57 -46.46
CA ASP A 462 2.39 11.47 -47.59
C ASP A 462 3.79 11.66 -48.22
N PRO A 463 4.02 11.15 -49.46
CA PRO A 463 5.33 11.23 -50.10
C PRO A 463 5.78 12.68 -50.32
N GLU A 464 4.84 13.62 -50.44
CA GLU A 464 5.17 15.04 -50.52
C GLU A 464 5.75 15.56 -49.20
N ARG A 465 5.16 15.20 -48.05
CA ARG A 465 5.63 15.63 -46.72
C ARG A 465 7.04 15.13 -46.41
N LEU A 466 7.35 13.87 -46.72
CA LEU A 466 8.69 13.30 -46.57
C LEU A 466 9.71 14.04 -47.45
N SER A 467 9.34 14.38 -48.70
CA SER A 467 10.21 15.14 -49.62
C SER A 467 10.46 16.57 -49.11
N GLN A 468 9.44 17.22 -48.54
CA GLN A 468 9.52 18.56 -47.97
C GLN A 468 10.47 18.59 -46.77
N LEU A 469 10.31 17.67 -45.81
CA LEU A 469 11.15 17.58 -44.61
C LEU A 469 12.62 17.29 -44.97
N ARG A 470 12.88 16.43 -45.98
CA ARG A 470 14.24 16.19 -46.51
C ARG A 470 14.86 17.46 -47.09
N SER A 471 14.09 18.22 -47.87
CA SER A 471 14.52 19.49 -48.46
C SER A 471 14.82 20.54 -47.37
N GLU A 472 13.96 20.62 -46.35
CA GLU A 472 14.09 21.56 -45.24
C GLU A 472 15.30 21.25 -44.36
N ALA A 473 15.50 19.98 -43.98
CA ALA A 473 16.68 19.53 -43.24
C ALA A 473 17.99 19.86 -43.99
N LYS A 474 18.03 19.65 -45.31
CA LYS A 474 19.19 19.99 -46.15
C LYS A 474 19.46 21.49 -46.15
N LYS A 475 18.44 22.32 -46.32
CA LYS A 475 18.56 23.80 -46.29
C LYS A 475 19.08 24.30 -44.94
N LEU A 476 18.54 23.77 -43.84
CA LEU A 476 18.97 24.15 -42.48
C LEU A 476 20.42 23.75 -42.24
N MET A 477 20.82 22.55 -42.65
CA MET A 477 22.21 22.07 -42.51
C MET A 477 23.19 22.94 -43.30
N SER A 478 22.84 23.33 -44.55
CA SER A 478 23.67 24.24 -45.35
C SER A 478 23.81 25.63 -44.69
N LYS A 479 22.75 26.16 -44.08
CA LYS A 479 22.79 27.43 -43.33
C LYS A 479 23.68 27.32 -42.08
N ILE A 480 23.61 26.20 -41.35
CA ILE A 480 24.45 25.94 -40.18
C ILE A 480 25.93 25.89 -40.59
N GLU A 481 26.26 25.17 -41.65
CA GLU A 481 27.63 25.02 -42.13
C GLU A 481 28.22 26.35 -42.64
N PHE A 482 27.41 27.16 -43.34
CA PHE A 482 27.80 28.50 -43.79
C PHE A 482 28.15 29.43 -42.62
N ASN A 483 27.26 29.58 -41.65
CA ASN A 483 27.46 30.46 -40.49
C ASN A 483 28.59 29.94 -39.56
N ARG A 484 28.90 28.63 -39.59
CA ARG A 484 30.05 28.07 -38.86
C ARG A 484 31.39 28.45 -39.50
N ARG A 485 31.44 28.60 -40.83
CA ARG A 485 32.66 28.96 -41.57
C ARG A 485 32.92 30.47 -41.60
N SER A 486 31.87 31.27 -41.44
CA SER A 486 31.94 32.74 -41.44
C SER A 486 31.28 33.31 -40.18
N PRO A 487 31.93 33.26 -39.02
CA PRO A 487 31.36 33.73 -37.75
C PRO A 487 31.28 35.26 -37.60
N GLY A 488 31.88 36.03 -38.50
CA GLY A 488 32.00 37.50 -38.41
C GLY A 488 33.37 37.94 -37.89
N GLU A 489 33.74 39.19 -38.18
CA GLU A 489 35.07 39.74 -37.85
C GLU A 489 35.08 40.43 -36.48
N SER A 490 33.93 40.94 -36.03
CA SER A 490 33.80 41.60 -34.72
C SER A 490 33.23 40.69 -33.62
N ASP A 491 33.58 40.97 -32.36
CA ASP A 491 33.05 40.25 -31.19
C ASP A 491 31.51 40.32 -31.07
N ALA A 492 30.89 41.38 -31.60
CA ALA A 492 29.45 41.54 -31.61
C ALA A 492 28.78 40.63 -32.65
N GLU A 493 29.35 40.54 -33.86
CA GLU A 493 28.89 39.64 -34.93
C GLU A 493 29.09 38.18 -34.56
N GLN A 494 30.21 37.82 -33.91
CA GLN A 494 30.46 36.46 -33.45
C GLN A 494 29.43 35.99 -32.43
N LYS A 495 29.04 36.86 -31.48
CA LYS A 495 27.96 36.56 -30.52
C LYS A 495 26.59 36.41 -31.20
N GLN A 496 26.29 37.23 -32.20
CA GLN A 496 25.04 37.09 -32.97
C GLN A 496 25.02 35.78 -33.76
N THR A 497 26.14 35.41 -34.37
CA THR A 497 26.27 34.15 -35.10
C THR A 497 26.15 32.94 -34.18
N GLU A 498 26.70 32.98 -32.96
CA GLU A 498 26.51 31.91 -31.97
C GLU A 498 25.03 31.72 -31.56
N LEU A 499 24.29 32.82 -31.36
CA LEU A 499 22.86 32.77 -31.05
C LEU A 499 22.06 32.18 -32.23
N LEU A 500 22.35 32.62 -33.45
CA LEU A 500 21.71 32.12 -34.67
C LEU A 500 22.01 30.63 -34.90
N LEU A 501 23.25 30.18 -34.68
CA LEU A 501 23.62 28.77 -34.80
C LEU A 501 22.90 27.89 -33.77
N LYS A 502 22.64 28.41 -32.57
CA LYS A 502 21.86 27.69 -31.55
C LYS A 502 20.40 27.51 -31.98
N GLU A 503 19.79 28.54 -32.55
CA GLU A 503 18.43 28.48 -33.07
C GLU A 503 18.30 27.52 -34.26
N LEU A 504 19.18 27.65 -35.25
CA LEU A 504 19.19 26.78 -36.45
C LEU A 504 19.40 25.30 -36.09
N ARG A 505 20.25 25.00 -35.10
CA ARG A 505 20.45 23.63 -34.59
C ARG A 505 19.19 23.09 -33.91
N GLY A 506 18.45 23.94 -33.18
CA GLY A 506 17.17 23.57 -32.58
C GLY A 506 16.13 23.21 -33.65
N GLN A 507 16.00 24.04 -34.68
CA GLN A 507 15.09 23.80 -35.82
C GLN A 507 15.47 22.51 -36.58
N TYR A 508 16.77 22.31 -36.86
CA TYR A 508 17.25 21.10 -37.51
C TYR A 508 16.97 19.84 -36.69
N ALA A 509 17.17 19.88 -35.36
CA ALA A 509 16.88 18.75 -34.49
C ALA A 509 15.39 18.38 -34.49
N ALA A 510 14.49 19.37 -34.48
CA ALA A 510 13.05 19.13 -34.56
C ALA A 510 12.65 18.45 -35.88
N VAL A 511 13.10 19.00 -37.01
CA VAL A 511 12.83 18.45 -38.35
C VAL A 511 13.46 17.06 -38.53
N SER A 512 14.66 16.83 -37.98
CA SER A 512 15.34 15.53 -38.05
C SER A 512 14.60 14.45 -37.27
N VAL A 513 14.01 14.75 -36.12
CA VAL A 513 13.24 13.79 -35.33
C VAL A 513 11.97 13.37 -36.08
N GLU A 514 11.24 14.34 -36.64
CA GLU A 514 10.04 14.08 -37.46
C GLU A 514 10.40 13.22 -38.68
N LEU A 515 11.47 13.57 -39.39
CA LEU A 515 11.95 12.84 -40.56
C LEU A 515 12.38 11.40 -40.23
N THR A 516 13.16 11.19 -39.17
CA THR A 516 13.55 9.84 -38.73
C THR A 516 12.34 9.01 -38.30
N SER A 517 11.34 9.61 -37.64
CA SER A 517 10.13 8.89 -37.25
C SER A 517 9.33 8.38 -38.45
N LEU A 518 9.16 9.21 -39.49
CA LEU A 518 8.44 8.84 -40.72
C LEU A 518 9.22 7.84 -41.58
N GLU A 519 10.55 7.96 -41.66
CA GLU A 519 11.40 7.00 -42.37
C GLU A 519 11.43 5.63 -41.67
N THR A 520 11.39 5.61 -40.33
CA THR A 520 11.30 4.37 -39.54
C THR A 520 9.95 3.69 -39.76
N ALA A 521 8.86 4.47 -39.79
CA ALA A 521 7.52 3.98 -40.09
C ALA A 521 7.39 3.41 -41.52
N GLN A 522 8.07 4.00 -42.51
CA GLN A 522 8.11 3.49 -43.89
C GLN A 522 8.93 2.20 -44.03
N SER A 523 9.94 2.00 -43.19
CA SER A 523 10.88 0.87 -43.27
C SER A 523 10.41 -0.37 -42.52
N GLN A 524 9.52 -0.22 -41.53
CA GLN A 524 8.89 -1.34 -40.83
C GLN A 524 7.72 -1.89 -41.67
N GLY A 525 7.95 -2.96 -42.42
CA GLY A 525 6.87 -3.73 -43.02
C GLY A 525 5.95 -4.28 -41.94
N VAL A 526 4.68 -3.91 -41.97
CA VAL A 526 3.67 -4.42 -41.02
C VAL A 526 3.37 -5.87 -41.40
N VAL A 527 3.83 -6.82 -40.60
CA VAL A 527 3.52 -8.25 -40.76
C VAL A 527 2.11 -8.47 -40.21
N ILE A 528 1.21 -8.92 -41.08
CA ILE A 528 -0.17 -9.25 -40.72
C ILE A 528 -0.17 -10.69 -40.17
N PRO A 529 -0.53 -10.91 -38.90
CA PRO A 529 -0.49 -12.24 -38.28
C PRO A 529 -1.59 -13.15 -38.86
N THR A 530 -1.30 -14.45 -38.90
CA THR A 530 -2.25 -15.49 -39.32
C THR A 530 -3.28 -15.81 -38.24
N ALA A 531 -4.41 -16.41 -38.60
CA ALA A 531 -5.46 -16.79 -37.64
C ALA A 531 -4.97 -17.80 -36.58
N GLU A 532 -4.05 -18.69 -36.97
CA GLU A 532 -3.44 -19.66 -36.05
C GLU A 532 -2.52 -18.97 -35.03
N GLU A 533 -1.73 -17.98 -35.45
CA GLU A 533 -0.85 -17.19 -34.56
C GLU A 533 -1.67 -16.35 -33.57
N VAL A 534 -2.77 -15.74 -34.01
CA VAL A 534 -3.67 -14.97 -33.14
C VAL A 534 -4.33 -15.89 -32.10
N THR A 535 -4.79 -17.07 -32.52
CA THR A 535 -5.43 -18.04 -31.61
C THR A 535 -4.44 -18.56 -30.58
N ALA A 536 -3.22 -18.92 -31.00
CA ALA A 536 -2.16 -19.38 -30.09
C ALA A 536 -1.79 -18.31 -29.05
N LEU A 537 -1.73 -17.04 -29.45
CA LEU A 537 -1.44 -15.93 -28.54
C LEU A 537 -2.57 -15.69 -27.52
N LEU A 538 -3.84 -15.78 -27.95
CA LEU A 538 -4.99 -15.65 -27.05
C LEU A 538 -5.04 -16.78 -26.02
N ASP A 539 -4.75 -18.01 -26.45
CA ASP A 539 -4.63 -19.16 -25.54
C ASP A 539 -3.46 -18.98 -24.57
N GLU A 540 -2.32 -18.47 -25.04
CA GLU A 540 -1.17 -18.13 -24.19
C GLU A 540 -1.57 -17.08 -23.14
N PHE A 541 -2.27 -16.02 -23.53
CA PHE A 541 -2.75 -14.99 -22.60
C PHE A 541 -3.71 -15.55 -21.56
N GLY A 542 -4.68 -16.36 -21.98
CA GLY A 542 -5.61 -17.03 -21.08
C GLY A 542 -4.89 -17.93 -20.09
N ASN A 543 -3.89 -18.69 -20.54
CA ASN A 543 -3.10 -19.59 -19.71
C ASN A 543 -2.19 -18.83 -18.73
N LEU A 544 -1.56 -17.73 -19.16
CA LEU A 544 -0.72 -16.88 -18.32
C LEU A 544 -1.53 -16.15 -17.25
N ILE A 545 -2.72 -15.65 -17.57
CA ILE A 545 -3.61 -15.02 -16.57
C ILE A 545 -4.07 -16.06 -15.53
N ALA A 546 -4.38 -17.29 -15.98
CA ALA A 546 -4.78 -18.37 -15.09
C ALA A 546 -3.64 -18.85 -14.18
N SER A 547 -2.42 -19.04 -14.71
CA SER A 547 -1.25 -19.52 -13.96
C SER A 547 -0.69 -18.46 -13.00
N ALA A 548 -0.61 -17.19 -13.44
CA ALA A 548 -0.08 -16.08 -12.64
C ALA A 548 -0.99 -15.65 -11.48
N SER A 549 -2.24 -16.13 -11.44
CA SER A 549 -3.12 -15.92 -10.30
C SER A 549 -2.57 -16.55 -9.01
N PHE A 550 -1.75 -17.60 -9.12
CA PHE A 550 -1.22 -18.35 -7.97
C PHE A 550 0.31 -18.56 -8.00
N SER A 551 1.00 -18.16 -9.07
CA SER A 551 2.47 -18.31 -9.21
C SER A 551 3.27 -17.34 -8.34
N GLU A 552 4.41 -17.78 -7.82
CA GLU A 552 5.42 -16.96 -7.12
C GLU A 552 6.52 -16.44 -8.05
N ASP A 553 6.52 -16.82 -9.34
CA ASP A 553 7.51 -16.35 -10.32
C ASP A 553 7.25 -14.87 -10.68
N GLU A 554 8.29 -14.05 -10.49
CA GLU A 554 8.26 -12.61 -10.73
C GLU A 554 8.17 -12.28 -12.24
N THR A 555 8.55 -13.21 -13.12
CA THR A 555 8.51 -13.04 -14.58
C THR A 555 7.09 -13.20 -15.10
N ASP A 556 6.44 -14.33 -14.77
CA ASP A 556 5.03 -14.60 -15.09
C ASP A 556 4.11 -13.52 -14.54
N PHE A 557 4.40 -13.07 -13.31
CA PHE A 557 3.69 -11.97 -12.67
C PHE A 557 3.70 -10.69 -13.51
N ARG A 558 4.86 -10.29 -14.05
CA ARG A 558 5.00 -9.06 -14.83
C ARG A 558 4.27 -9.17 -16.16
N ILE A 559 4.36 -10.33 -16.82
CA ILE A 559 3.71 -10.59 -18.10
C ILE A 559 2.19 -10.55 -17.92
N ALA A 560 1.65 -11.32 -16.97
CA ALA A 560 0.21 -11.32 -16.69
C ALA A 560 -0.31 -9.95 -16.24
N ARG A 561 0.48 -9.19 -15.47
CA ARG A 561 0.11 -7.82 -15.08
C ARG A 561 0.01 -6.90 -16.30
N ARG A 562 0.96 -7.00 -17.23
CA ARG A 562 0.96 -6.19 -18.47
C ARG A 562 -0.28 -6.51 -19.31
N ILE A 563 -0.61 -7.78 -19.47
CA ILE A 563 -1.80 -8.24 -20.19
C ILE A 563 -3.08 -7.68 -19.53
N ILE A 564 -3.21 -7.78 -18.21
CA ILE A 564 -4.37 -7.24 -17.49
C ILE A 564 -4.47 -5.73 -17.63
N ASP A 565 -3.36 -4.98 -17.49
CA ASP A 565 -3.37 -3.52 -17.65
C ASP A 565 -3.77 -3.11 -19.08
N LEU A 566 -3.32 -3.86 -20.09
CA LEU A 566 -3.65 -3.65 -21.49
C LEU A 566 -5.13 -3.94 -21.78
N LEU A 567 -5.67 -5.05 -21.28
CA LEU A 567 -7.09 -5.44 -21.47
C LEU A 567 -8.07 -4.52 -20.74
N THR A 568 -7.69 -4.01 -19.58
CA THR A 568 -8.58 -3.20 -18.72
C THR A 568 -8.37 -1.69 -18.87
N GLY A 569 -7.42 -1.25 -19.72
CA GLY A 569 -6.98 0.15 -19.77
C GLY A 569 -6.32 0.64 -18.47
N GLY A 570 -5.91 -0.29 -17.59
CA GLY A 570 -5.26 0.01 -16.31
C GLY A 570 -6.19 0.53 -15.21
N GLN A 571 -7.51 0.45 -15.40
CA GLN A 571 -8.52 0.94 -14.45
C GLN A 571 -9.80 0.09 -14.43
N ILE A 572 -10.30 -0.18 -13.22
CA ILE A 572 -11.62 -0.76 -12.96
C ILE A 572 -12.37 0.13 -11.97
N ASP A 573 -13.51 0.68 -12.38
CA ASP A 573 -14.33 1.57 -11.57
C ASP A 573 -15.26 0.77 -10.66
N LEU A 574 -15.19 1.05 -9.36
CA LEU A 574 -15.98 0.35 -8.35
C LEU A 574 -17.20 1.16 -7.89
N TYR A 575 -18.37 0.56 -8.04
CA TYR A 575 -19.66 1.08 -7.59
C TYR A 575 -20.19 0.26 -6.42
N GLN A 576 -20.79 0.93 -5.45
CA GLN A 576 -21.36 0.28 -4.28
C GLN A 576 -22.75 -0.28 -4.58
N MET A 577 -22.97 -1.55 -4.25
CA MET A 577 -24.25 -2.24 -4.43
C MET A 577 -24.74 -2.88 -3.12
N GLY A 578 -26.04 -3.20 -3.08
CA GLY A 578 -26.71 -3.88 -1.98
C GLY A 578 -27.08 -2.96 -0.80
N GLU A 579 -27.59 -3.54 0.28
CA GLU A 579 -27.99 -2.77 1.48
C GLU A 579 -26.76 -2.46 2.36
N ARG A 580 -26.77 -1.31 3.04
CA ARG A 580 -25.79 -0.98 4.09
C ARG A 580 -26.09 -1.74 5.39
N ARG A 581 -25.95 -3.06 5.32
CA ARG A 581 -26.08 -4.01 6.43
C ARG A 581 -24.98 -5.06 6.32
N GLN A 582 -24.63 -5.68 7.44
CA GLN A 582 -23.57 -6.68 7.49
C GLN A 582 -23.83 -7.80 6.46
N ASN A 583 -22.83 -8.10 5.64
CA ASN A 583 -22.87 -9.13 4.58
C ASN A 583 -23.97 -8.96 3.51
N LYS A 584 -24.55 -7.76 3.38
CA LYS A 584 -25.58 -7.46 2.36
C LYS A 584 -25.12 -6.50 1.26
N GLY A 585 -24.01 -5.79 1.44
CA GLY A 585 -23.41 -4.91 0.42
C GLY A 585 -22.23 -5.56 -0.29
N TRP A 586 -22.07 -5.32 -1.59
CA TRP A 586 -20.92 -5.74 -2.41
C TRP A 586 -20.46 -4.59 -3.30
N LEU A 587 -19.30 -4.75 -3.96
CA LEU A 587 -18.83 -3.80 -4.96
C LEU A 587 -18.98 -4.38 -6.35
N GLN A 588 -19.42 -3.56 -7.30
CA GLN A 588 -19.50 -3.90 -8.71
C GLN A 588 -18.41 -3.15 -9.47
N GLY A 589 -17.51 -3.88 -10.13
CA GLY A 589 -16.53 -3.33 -11.05
C GLY A 589 -17.13 -3.11 -12.43
N ARG A 590 -16.86 -1.96 -13.03
CA ARG A 590 -17.18 -1.65 -14.43
C ARG A 590 -15.95 -1.13 -15.13
N PHE A 591 -15.70 -1.62 -16.33
CA PHE A 591 -14.59 -1.19 -17.17
C PHE A 591 -14.87 -1.57 -18.62
N VAL A 592 -14.15 -0.94 -19.54
CA VAL A 592 -14.26 -1.21 -20.96
C VAL A 592 -13.05 -2.05 -21.36
N VAL A 593 -13.31 -3.17 -22.04
CA VAL A 593 -12.28 -4.06 -22.57
C VAL A 593 -12.20 -3.89 -24.08
N ASP A 594 -10.99 -3.67 -24.57
CA ASP A 594 -10.66 -3.63 -25.99
C ASP A 594 -9.55 -4.65 -26.27
N VAL A 595 -9.96 -5.90 -26.50
CA VAL A 595 -9.03 -7.01 -26.76
C VAL A 595 -8.36 -6.85 -28.12
N VAL A 596 -9.07 -6.26 -29.08
CA VAL A 596 -8.60 -6.06 -30.45
C VAL A 596 -7.41 -5.11 -30.46
N SER A 597 -7.55 -3.90 -29.91
CA SER A 597 -6.46 -2.93 -29.83
C SER A 597 -5.28 -3.46 -29.00
N ALA A 598 -5.58 -4.17 -27.91
CA ALA A 598 -4.60 -4.81 -27.04
C ALA A 598 -3.68 -5.78 -27.81
N VAL A 599 -4.28 -6.74 -28.52
CA VAL A 599 -3.56 -7.79 -29.23
C VAL A 599 -2.87 -7.23 -30.48
N SER A 600 -3.54 -6.35 -31.24
CA SER A 600 -2.95 -5.70 -32.41
C SER A 600 -1.70 -4.89 -32.05
N SER A 601 -1.72 -4.15 -30.93
CA SER A 601 -0.56 -3.39 -30.46
C SER A 601 0.62 -4.28 -30.07
N GLN A 602 0.37 -5.45 -29.50
CA GLN A 602 1.43 -6.37 -29.10
C GLN A 602 2.03 -7.14 -30.27
N LEU A 603 1.24 -7.48 -31.29
CA LEU A 603 1.68 -8.21 -32.47
C LEU A 603 2.37 -7.31 -33.51
N THR A 604 1.83 -6.10 -33.73
CA THR A 604 2.31 -5.22 -34.81
C THR A 604 3.18 -4.06 -34.31
N GLY A 605 3.19 -3.78 -33.00
CA GLY A 605 3.88 -2.62 -32.42
C GLY A 605 3.19 -1.28 -32.71
N LEU A 606 2.05 -1.28 -33.42
CA LEU A 606 1.28 -0.09 -33.77
C LEU A 606 0.20 0.19 -32.72
N THR A 607 0.13 1.43 -32.23
CA THR A 607 -1.01 1.89 -31.44
C THR A 607 -2.13 2.29 -32.40
N ALA A 608 -3.22 1.52 -32.42
CA ALA A 608 -4.41 1.90 -33.18
C ALA A 608 -4.89 3.29 -32.74
N ASP A 609 -5.27 4.11 -33.71
CA ASP A 609 -5.69 5.50 -33.49
C ASP A 609 -6.90 5.56 -32.54
N ALA A 610 -6.88 6.47 -31.57
CA ALA A 610 -7.82 6.47 -30.43
C ALA A 610 -9.30 6.73 -30.80
N GLY A 611 -9.58 7.01 -32.08
CA GLY A 611 -10.88 7.47 -32.59
C GLY A 611 -11.94 6.39 -32.82
N GLN A 612 -11.59 5.10 -32.82
CA GLN A 612 -12.54 3.99 -33.03
C GLN A 612 -12.37 2.86 -32.01
N ARG A 613 -12.44 3.17 -30.71
CA ARG A 613 -12.53 2.15 -29.66
C ARG A 613 -13.94 1.55 -29.64
N GLN A 614 -14.17 0.41 -30.30
CA GLN A 614 -15.35 -0.43 -30.06
C GLN A 614 -15.13 -1.29 -28.80
N GLY A 615 -14.98 -0.64 -27.65
CA GLY A 615 -14.74 -1.35 -26.40
C GLY A 615 -16.03 -1.98 -25.85
N LYS A 616 -15.94 -3.23 -25.38
CA LYS A 616 -17.05 -3.95 -24.73
C LYS A 616 -17.10 -3.57 -23.25
N GLU A 617 -18.25 -3.10 -22.78
CA GLU A 617 -18.44 -2.84 -21.34
C GLU A 617 -18.53 -4.17 -20.58
N VAL A 618 -17.67 -4.32 -19.57
CA VAL A 618 -17.60 -5.51 -18.71
C VAL A 618 -17.98 -5.13 -17.30
N ILE A 619 -18.90 -5.91 -16.74
CA ILE A 619 -19.41 -5.74 -15.38
C ILE A 619 -19.04 -6.97 -14.55
N ILE A 620 -18.43 -6.75 -13.38
CA ILE A 620 -18.06 -7.81 -12.42
C ILE A 620 -18.67 -7.48 -11.06
N ASP A 621 -19.57 -8.35 -10.57
CA ASP A 621 -20.05 -8.27 -9.20
C ASP A 621 -19.08 -8.99 -8.25
N TYR A 622 -18.32 -8.23 -7.46
CA TYR A 622 -17.41 -8.77 -6.44
C TYR A 622 -18.15 -9.21 -5.19
N LYS A 623 -18.95 -10.27 -5.35
CA LYS A 623 -19.74 -10.88 -4.29
C LYS A 623 -19.20 -12.28 -4.01
N ALA A 624 -18.75 -12.51 -2.79
CA ALA A 624 -18.35 -13.86 -2.39
C ALA A 624 -19.58 -14.77 -2.49
N GLU A 625 -19.44 -15.89 -3.19
CA GLU A 625 -20.40 -16.98 -3.06
C GLU A 625 -20.55 -17.30 -1.58
N LYS A 626 -21.78 -17.27 -1.07
CA LYS A 626 -21.97 -17.65 0.31
C LYS A 626 -21.58 -19.12 0.40
N LEU A 627 -20.85 -19.51 1.44
CA LEU A 627 -20.48 -20.91 1.68
C LEU A 627 -21.70 -21.85 1.58
N ILE A 628 -22.88 -21.34 1.97
CA ILE A 628 -24.16 -22.03 1.87
C ILE A 628 -24.61 -22.29 0.43
N ASP A 629 -24.28 -21.42 -0.55
CA ASP A 629 -24.64 -21.58 -1.96
C ASP A 629 -23.81 -22.71 -2.60
N ARG A 630 -22.49 -22.71 -2.38
CA ARG A 630 -21.59 -23.79 -2.84
C ARG A 630 -21.92 -25.14 -2.20
N GLN A 631 -22.11 -25.17 -0.88
CA GLN A 631 -22.53 -26.38 -0.18
C GLN A 631 -23.94 -26.84 -0.59
N ALA A 632 -24.81 -25.91 -1.00
CA ALA A 632 -26.13 -26.24 -1.50
C ALA A 632 -26.09 -26.88 -2.89
N GLU A 633 -25.18 -26.46 -3.77
CA GLU A 633 -24.93 -27.13 -5.06
C GLU A 633 -24.42 -28.56 -4.87
N GLU A 634 -23.39 -28.75 -4.04
CA GLU A 634 -22.84 -30.07 -3.72
C GLU A 634 -23.89 -30.99 -3.09
N ALA A 635 -24.65 -30.49 -2.11
CA ALA A 635 -25.73 -31.24 -1.49
C ALA A 635 -26.88 -31.55 -2.46
N LYS A 636 -27.09 -30.71 -3.49
CA LYS A 636 -28.11 -30.93 -4.52
C LYS A 636 -27.65 -31.97 -5.54
N ALA A 637 -26.40 -31.94 -5.98
CA ALA A 637 -25.82 -32.94 -6.88
C ALA A 637 -25.93 -34.35 -6.30
N LEU A 638 -25.48 -34.54 -5.06
CA LEU A 638 -25.60 -35.83 -4.34
C LEU A 638 -27.08 -36.23 -4.13
N SER A 639 -27.97 -35.25 -3.97
CA SER A 639 -29.41 -35.51 -3.92
C SER A 639 -29.98 -35.95 -5.28
N ASP A 640 -29.44 -35.47 -6.40
CA ASP A 640 -29.91 -35.86 -7.73
C ASP A 640 -29.38 -37.24 -8.15
N GLU A 641 -28.20 -37.61 -7.67
CA GLU A 641 -27.64 -38.97 -7.74
C GLU A 641 -28.43 -39.99 -6.89
N GLY A 642 -29.44 -39.54 -6.15
CA GLY A 642 -30.37 -40.40 -5.43
C GLY A 642 -29.98 -40.72 -3.99
N LEU A 643 -28.96 -40.05 -3.44
CA LEU A 643 -28.57 -40.26 -2.03
C LEU A 643 -29.61 -39.68 -1.06
N LEU A 644 -29.76 -40.33 0.09
CA LEU A 644 -30.56 -39.84 1.20
C LEU A 644 -29.83 -38.71 1.94
N CYS A 645 -30.55 -37.74 2.50
CA CYS A 645 -29.94 -36.64 3.29
C CYS A 645 -29.01 -37.11 4.42
N LYS A 646 -29.18 -38.35 4.92
CA LYS A 646 -28.29 -38.95 5.93
C LYS A 646 -26.94 -39.38 5.33
N GLN A 647 -26.94 -39.91 4.11
CA GLN A 647 -25.74 -40.33 3.39
C GLN A 647 -24.95 -39.09 2.94
N ILE A 648 -25.64 -38.11 2.35
CA ILE A 648 -25.07 -36.79 2.00
C ILE A 648 -24.44 -36.13 3.23
N ALA A 649 -25.09 -36.21 4.39
CA ALA A 649 -24.56 -35.68 5.64
C ALA A 649 -23.26 -36.37 6.08
N LYS A 650 -23.15 -37.69 5.89
CA LYS A 650 -21.94 -38.46 6.19
C LYS A 650 -20.80 -38.10 5.23
N GLU A 651 -21.11 -37.97 3.95
CA GLU A 651 -20.15 -37.66 2.88
C GLU A 651 -19.59 -36.24 3.00
N MET A 652 -20.45 -35.25 3.26
CA MET A 652 -20.03 -33.86 3.47
C MET A 652 -19.51 -33.59 4.90
N GLY A 653 -19.55 -34.56 5.81
CA GLY A 653 -19.18 -34.40 7.22
C GLY A 653 -20.04 -33.36 7.98
N LYS A 654 -21.33 -33.28 7.66
CA LYS A 654 -22.28 -32.30 8.24
C LYS A 654 -23.47 -32.98 8.94
N SER A 655 -24.29 -32.19 9.63
CA SER A 655 -25.53 -32.70 10.21
C SER A 655 -26.64 -32.87 9.15
N ARG A 656 -27.50 -33.88 9.32
CA ARG A 656 -28.65 -34.12 8.44
C ARG A 656 -29.58 -32.91 8.32
N SER A 657 -29.79 -32.19 9.42
CA SER A 657 -30.61 -30.98 9.45
C SER A 657 -29.99 -29.87 8.59
N TYR A 658 -28.67 -29.74 8.62
CA TYR A 658 -27.95 -28.78 7.79
C TYR A 658 -28.06 -29.09 6.29
N ILE A 659 -27.92 -30.36 5.88
CA ILE A 659 -28.16 -30.78 4.48
C ILE A 659 -29.58 -30.44 4.02
N THR A 660 -30.57 -30.62 4.91
CA THR A 660 -31.96 -30.27 4.59
C THR A 660 -32.11 -28.75 4.36
N VAL A 661 -31.41 -27.93 5.15
CA VAL A 661 -31.37 -26.48 4.96
C VAL A 661 -30.69 -26.11 3.65
N LEU A 662 -29.55 -26.75 3.32
CA LEU A 662 -28.83 -26.54 2.06
C LEU A 662 -29.68 -26.82 0.83
N ILE A 663 -30.34 -27.99 0.78
CA ILE A 663 -31.22 -28.35 -0.34
C ILE A 663 -32.40 -27.36 -0.45
N LYS A 664 -33.03 -27.00 0.67
CA LYS A 664 -34.12 -26.00 0.67
C LYS A 664 -33.64 -24.62 0.21
N HIS A 665 -32.44 -24.22 0.63
CA HIS A 665 -31.80 -22.98 0.25
C HIS A 665 -31.55 -22.95 -1.27
N TRP A 666 -31.05 -24.05 -1.85
CA TRP A 666 -30.82 -24.19 -3.29
C TRP A 666 -32.07 -23.91 -4.14
N PHE A 667 -33.21 -24.47 -3.77
CA PHE A 667 -34.48 -24.26 -4.47
C PHE A 667 -35.00 -22.83 -4.28
N ARG A 668 -34.94 -22.31 -3.04
CA ARG A 668 -35.42 -20.96 -2.71
C ARG A 668 -34.60 -19.87 -3.39
N SER A 669 -33.27 -20.02 -3.45
CA SER A 669 -32.39 -19.04 -4.08
C SER A 669 -32.59 -18.94 -5.60
N ARG A 670 -33.20 -19.96 -6.22
CA ARG A 670 -33.53 -20.03 -7.65
C ARG A 670 -35.02 -19.83 -7.96
N GLY A 671 -35.83 -19.47 -6.96
CA GLY A 671 -37.27 -19.25 -7.13
C GLY A 671 -38.08 -20.53 -7.43
N LEU A 672 -37.53 -21.70 -7.17
CA LEU A 672 -38.15 -22.99 -7.46
C LEU A 672 -38.94 -23.53 -6.24
N PRO A 673 -40.06 -24.26 -6.45
CA PRO A 673 -40.79 -24.89 -5.36
C PRO A 673 -39.97 -26.01 -4.70
N VAL A 674 -39.91 -26.00 -3.37
CA VAL A 674 -39.19 -27.03 -2.60
C VAL A 674 -39.95 -28.36 -2.68
N PRO A 675 -39.33 -29.47 -3.14
CA PRO A 675 -39.98 -30.77 -3.22
C PRO A 675 -40.34 -31.34 -1.85
N ASP A 676 -41.47 -32.04 -1.74
CA ASP A 676 -41.82 -32.79 -0.53
C ASP A 676 -40.86 -33.99 -0.36
N GLY A 677 -40.06 -33.94 0.71
CA GLY A 677 -39.10 -34.99 1.03
C GLY A 677 -39.72 -36.38 1.23
N ARG A 678 -41.02 -36.47 1.56
CA ARG A 678 -41.73 -37.76 1.64
C ARG A 678 -42.00 -38.36 0.27
N ARG A 679 -42.36 -37.53 -0.72
CA ARG A 679 -42.59 -37.96 -2.11
C ARG A 679 -41.30 -38.41 -2.78
N ARG A 680 -40.22 -37.62 -2.66
CA ARG A 680 -38.89 -37.98 -3.18
C ARG A 680 -38.41 -39.32 -2.61
N ARG A 681 -38.50 -39.50 -1.28
CA ARG A 681 -38.08 -40.75 -0.64
C ARG A 681 -38.84 -41.99 -1.11
N LYS A 682 -40.11 -41.85 -1.55
CA LYS A 682 -40.89 -42.97 -2.12
C LYS A 682 -40.40 -43.39 -3.51
N GLN A 683 -39.76 -42.50 -4.25
CA GLN A 683 -39.25 -42.75 -5.61
C GLN A 683 -37.83 -43.32 -5.62
N LEU A 684 -37.07 -43.16 -4.53
CA LEU A 684 -35.71 -43.70 -4.45
C LEU A 684 -35.72 -45.24 -4.33
N PRO A 685 -34.84 -45.95 -5.07
CA PRO A 685 -34.71 -47.41 -4.97
C PRO A 685 -34.16 -47.83 -3.60
N ASN A 686 -33.27 -47.03 -3.00
CA ASN A 686 -32.58 -47.32 -1.73
C ASN A 686 -33.27 -46.60 -0.54
N LYS A 687 -34.50 -47.01 -0.20
CA LYS A 687 -35.31 -46.35 0.85
C LYS A 687 -34.77 -46.50 2.27
N GLN A 688 -33.96 -47.54 2.50
CA GLN A 688 -33.42 -47.98 3.79
C GLN A 688 -31.99 -48.50 3.59
N GLU A 689 -31.04 -48.11 4.46
CA GLU A 689 -29.63 -48.54 4.42
C GLU A 689 -29.45 -50.03 4.78
N SER A 690 -30.38 -50.59 5.56
CA SER A 690 -30.38 -51.98 5.97
C SER A 690 -31.76 -52.61 5.76
N LEU A 691 -31.77 -53.93 5.59
CA LEU A 691 -33.01 -54.71 5.60
C LEU A 691 -33.80 -54.39 6.87
N PRO A 692 -35.07 -53.98 6.77
CA PRO A 692 -35.84 -53.64 7.95
C PRO A 692 -35.97 -54.85 8.87
N LEU A 693 -35.93 -54.60 10.19
CA LEU A 693 -35.82 -55.64 11.23
C LEU A 693 -36.85 -56.78 11.09
N TYR A 694 -38.08 -56.48 10.67
CA TYR A 694 -39.11 -57.50 10.44
C TYR A 694 -38.78 -58.47 9.29
N ARG A 695 -38.00 -58.06 8.29
CA ARG A 695 -37.53 -58.96 7.22
C ARG A 695 -36.38 -59.84 7.69
N GLN A 696 -35.49 -59.30 8.51
CA GLN A 696 -34.37 -60.05 9.08
C GLN A 696 -34.85 -61.18 10.00
N LEU A 697 -35.89 -60.89 10.79
CA LEU A 697 -36.47 -61.84 11.75
C LEU A 697 -37.60 -62.70 11.16
N ALA A 698 -37.89 -62.58 9.86
CA ALA A 698 -39.08 -63.18 9.25
C ALA A 698 -39.09 -64.71 9.32
N ASP A 699 -37.99 -65.36 8.95
CA ASP A 699 -37.91 -66.83 8.94
C ASP A 699 -37.98 -67.40 10.37
N GLU A 700 -37.23 -66.82 11.30
CA GLU A 700 -37.21 -67.26 12.71
C GLU A 700 -38.56 -66.98 13.43
N ALA A 701 -39.21 -65.86 13.12
CA ALA A 701 -40.53 -65.53 13.67
C ALA A 701 -41.62 -66.49 13.18
N VAL A 702 -41.59 -66.90 11.91
CA VAL A 702 -42.53 -67.91 11.37
C VAL A 702 -42.26 -69.27 11.98
N GLN A 703 -41.01 -69.69 12.10
CA GLN A 703 -40.65 -70.98 12.72
C GLN A 703 -41.17 -71.08 14.17
N LEU A 704 -41.01 -70.02 14.97
CA LEU A 704 -41.50 -69.99 16.35
C LEU A 704 -43.03 -69.90 16.41
N ALA A 705 -43.68 -69.22 15.46
CA ALA A 705 -45.13 -69.20 15.35
C ALA A 705 -45.71 -70.55 14.92
N ASP A 706 -44.98 -71.30 14.10
CA ASP A 706 -45.35 -72.66 13.69
C ASP A 706 -45.26 -73.67 14.82
N GLN A 707 -44.40 -73.40 15.82
CA GLN A 707 -44.37 -74.15 17.08
C GLN A 707 -45.54 -73.82 18.02
N GLY A 708 -46.43 -72.90 17.62
CA GLY A 708 -47.63 -72.51 18.39
C GLY A 708 -47.37 -71.44 19.45
N LEU A 709 -46.20 -70.79 19.45
CA LEU A 709 -45.86 -69.77 20.44
C LEU A 709 -46.62 -68.45 20.17
N PRO A 710 -47.12 -67.75 21.22
CA PRO A 710 -47.73 -66.43 21.08
C PRO A 710 -46.73 -65.37 20.64
N TYR A 711 -47.21 -64.35 19.92
CA TYR A 711 -46.36 -63.27 19.39
C TYR A 711 -45.60 -62.51 20.47
N LEU A 712 -46.17 -62.33 21.67
CA LEU A 712 -45.49 -61.68 22.80
C LEU A 712 -44.32 -62.50 23.33
N VAL A 713 -44.42 -63.83 23.28
CA VAL A 713 -43.34 -64.75 23.69
C VAL A 713 -42.25 -64.77 22.61
N ILE A 714 -42.63 -64.81 21.34
CA ILE A 714 -41.71 -64.69 20.20
C ILE A 714 -40.96 -63.36 20.27
N ALA A 715 -41.67 -62.26 20.56
CA ALA A 715 -41.08 -60.93 20.69
C ALA A 715 -40.05 -60.88 21.83
N ARG A 716 -40.33 -61.50 22.98
CA ARG A 716 -39.36 -61.64 24.07
C ARG A 716 -38.13 -62.46 23.66
N LYS A 717 -38.32 -63.60 23.00
CA LYS A 717 -37.21 -64.47 22.52
C LYS A 717 -36.31 -63.76 21.51
N LEU A 718 -36.91 -63.06 20.55
CA LEU A 718 -36.21 -62.33 19.49
C LEU A 718 -35.82 -60.90 19.90
N LYS A 719 -35.96 -60.55 21.20
CA LYS A 719 -35.62 -59.25 21.79
C LYS A 719 -36.20 -58.05 21.00
N THR A 720 -37.46 -58.14 20.66
CA THR A 720 -38.21 -57.20 19.79
C THR A 720 -39.63 -56.99 20.33
N ASN A 721 -40.52 -56.37 19.54
CA ASN A 721 -41.92 -56.13 19.89
C ASN A 721 -42.90 -56.97 19.05
N ASP A 722 -44.06 -57.30 19.60
CA ASP A 722 -45.11 -58.13 19.00
C ASP A 722 -45.61 -57.60 17.64
N THR A 723 -45.67 -56.27 17.50
CA THR A 723 -46.01 -55.57 16.25
C THR A 723 -44.98 -55.81 15.14
N ILE A 724 -43.70 -55.95 15.47
CA ILE A 724 -42.63 -56.27 14.52
C ILE A 724 -42.73 -57.74 14.12
N ILE A 725 -43.02 -58.63 15.07
CA ILE A 725 -43.25 -60.07 14.81
C ILE A 725 -44.45 -60.28 13.89
N GLY A 726 -45.57 -59.60 14.14
CA GLY A 726 -46.74 -59.68 13.26
C GLY A 726 -46.47 -59.18 11.86
N LYS A 727 -45.69 -58.10 11.71
CA LYS A 727 -45.23 -57.62 10.40
C LYS A 727 -44.25 -58.59 9.73
N ALA A 728 -43.39 -59.25 10.50
CA ALA A 728 -42.42 -60.22 10.01
C ALA A 728 -43.11 -61.44 9.39
N ILE A 729 -44.07 -62.02 10.12
CA ILE A 729 -44.86 -63.17 9.68
C ILE A 729 -45.77 -62.80 8.50
N SER A 730 -46.46 -61.66 8.57
CA SER A 730 -47.30 -61.18 7.46
C SER A 730 -46.48 -60.95 6.19
N TRP A 731 -45.30 -60.34 6.31
CA TRP A 731 -44.40 -60.16 5.16
C TRP A 731 -43.90 -61.49 4.62
N TRP A 732 -43.50 -62.44 5.47
CA TRP A 732 -43.01 -63.76 5.07
C TRP A 732 -44.05 -64.52 4.22
N HIS A 733 -45.29 -64.56 4.69
CA HIS A 733 -46.41 -65.21 3.98
C HIS A 733 -46.75 -64.48 2.67
N THR A 734 -46.92 -63.15 2.72
CA THR A 734 -47.29 -62.36 1.54
C THR A 734 -46.19 -62.42 0.47
N SER A 735 -44.91 -62.42 0.86
CA SER A 735 -43.77 -62.52 -0.07
C SER A 735 -43.68 -63.86 -0.81
N ARG A 736 -44.36 -64.90 -0.29
CA ARG A 736 -44.39 -66.26 -0.84
C ARG A 736 -45.79 -66.62 -1.39
N ASN A 737 -46.69 -65.65 -1.54
CA ASN A 737 -48.09 -65.84 -1.96
C ASN A 737 -48.87 -66.86 -1.10
N LEU A 738 -48.58 -66.92 0.20
CA LEU A 738 -49.29 -67.76 1.18
C LEU A 738 -50.31 -66.91 1.96
N PRO A 739 -51.45 -67.50 2.39
CA PRO A 739 -52.41 -66.80 3.24
C PRO A 739 -51.78 -66.46 4.59
N VAL A 740 -52.00 -65.24 5.07
CA VAL A 740 -51.49 -64.77 6.37
C VAL A 740 -52.36 -65.34 7.49
N PRO A 741 -51.79 -66.01 8.51
CA PRO A 741 -52.58 -66.59 9.60
C PRO A 741 -53.41 -65.52 10.35
N THR A 742 -54.71 -65.78 10.51
CA THR A 742 -55.61 -64.88 11.23
C THR A 742 -55.37 -64.95 12.75
N ALA A 743 -55.99 -64.04 13.52
CA ALA A 743 -55.93 -64.12 14.98
C ALA A 743 -56.55 -65.44 15.52
N ASP A 744 -57.60 -65.94 14.86
CA ASP A 744 -58.26 -67.18 15.23
C ASP A 744 -57.39 -68.41 14.91
N ASP A 745 -56.75 -68.45 13.72
CA ASP A 745 -55.83 -69.53 13.34
C ASP A 745 -54.67 -69.66 14.32
N ARG A 746 -54.11 -68.51 14.74
CA ARG A 746 -53.04 -68.45 15.74
C ARG A 746 -53.52 -68.95 17.10
N ARG A 747 -54.68 -68.50 17.57
CA ARG A 747 -55.30 -68.96 18.82
C ARG A 747 -55.49 -70.47 18.80
N LYS A 748 -56.06 -71.03 17.72
CA LYS A 748 -56.27 -72.47 17.55
C LYS A 748 -54.96 -73.24 17.58
N LYS A 749 -53.92 -72.77 16.89
CA LYS A 749 -52.59 -73.40 16.88
C LYS A 749 -51.93 -73.40 18.27
N THR A 750 -51.99 -72.28 18.99
CA THR A 750 -51.52 -72.17 20.37
C THR A 750 -52.28 -73.09 21.32
N LEU A 751 -53.61 -73.13 21.23
CA LEU A 751 -54.43 -73.98 22.09
C LEU A 751 -54.31 -75.47 21.74
N SER A 752 -54.07 -75.82 20.47
CA SER A 752 -53.73 -77.18 20.04
C SER A 752 -52.42 -77.65 20.69
N LYS A 753 -51.38 -76.79 20.71
CA LYS A 753 -50.13 -77.14 21.38
C LYS A 753 -50.28 -77.24 22.90
N ALA A 754 -51.03 -76.33 23.51
CA ALA A 754 -51.33 -76.39 24.93
C ALA A 754 -52.16 -77.64 25.29
N LYS A 755 -53.05 -78.09 24.40
CA LYS A 755 -53.78 -79.35 24.51
C LYS A 755 -52.83 -80.56 24.47
N GLU A 756 -51.92 -80.61 23.51
CA GLU A 756 -50.90 -81.67 23.43
C GLU A 756 -50.06 -81.76 24.72
N LEU A 757 -49.55 -80.63 25.22
CA LEU A 757 -48.76 -80.60 26.46
C LEU A 757 -49.61 -80.99 27.68
N TYR A 758 -50.89 -80.61 27.69
CA TYR A 758 -51.83 -81.05 28.71
C TYR A 758 -52.00 -82.57 28.66
N GLU A 759 -52.20 -83.16 27.49
CA GLU A 759 -52.38 -84.61 27.30
C GLU A 759 -51.12 -85.41 27.66
N GLN A 760 -49.93 -84.85 27.41
CA GLN A 760 -48.64 -85.38 27.85
C GLN A 760 -48.41 -85.30 29.38
N GLY A 761 -49.37 -84.75 30.14
CA GLY A 761 -49.37 -84.76 31.60
C GLY A 761 -48.77 -83.52 32.25
N ILE A 762 -48.41 -82.49 31.47
CA ILE A 762 -47.86 -81.24 32.02
C ILE A 762 -48.98 -80.45 32.72
N LEU A 763 -48.70 -79.95 33.92
CA LEU A 763 -49.66 -79.18 34.70
C LEU A 763 -49.90 -77.81 34.06
N ILE A 764 -51.17 -77.38 34.02
CA ILE A 764 -51.57 -76.07 33.48
C ILE A 764 -50.81 -74.92 34.14
N LYS A 765 -50.50 -75.02 35.44
CA LYS A 765 -49.74 -73.98 36.15
C LYS A 765 -48.34 -73.78 35.56
N ASP A 766 -47.71 -74.84 35.09
CA ASP A 766 -46.30 -74.84 34.69
C ASP A 766 -46.15 -74.46 33.20
N MET A 767 -47.11 -74.82 32.35
CA MET A 767 -47.10 -74.42 30.93
C MET A 767 -47.82 -73.08 30.64
N ALA A 768 -48.69 -72.59 31.54
CA ALA A 768 -49.43 -71.34 31.30
C ALA A 768 -48.55 -70.11 30.99
N PRO A 769 -47.40 -69.89 31.66
CA PRO A 769 -46.50 -68.79 31.34
C PRO A 769 -45.93 -68.84 29.92
N ASP A 770 -45.70 -70.03 29.36
CA ASP A 770 -45.12 -70.24 28.03
C ASP A 770 -46.08 -69.87 26.90
N PHE A 771 -47.39 -69.87 27.19
CA PHE A 771 -48.44 -69.47 26.26
C PHE A 771 -49.03 -68.08 26.55
N ASP A 772 -48.42 -67.31 27.48
CA ASP A 772 -48.87 -65.97 27.86
C ASP A 772 -50.28 -65.92 28.46
N TYR A 773 -50.66 -66.99 29.17
CA TYR A 773 -51.92 -67.06 29.92
C TYR A 773 -51.66 -67.12 31.43
N GLY A 774 -52.59 -66.59 32.22
CA GLY A 774 -52.70 -66.99 33.63
C GLY A 774 -53.25 -68.42 33.76
N PRO A 775 -52.93 -69.19 34.82
CA PRO A 775 -53.39 -70.58 34.96
C PRO A 775 -54.91 -70.76 34.84
N ARG A 776 -55.69 -69.83 35.40
CA ARG A 776 -57.16 -69.81 35.24
C ARG A 776 -57.59 -69.48 33.82
N GLY A 777 -56.90 -68.53 33.18
CA GLY A 777 -57.17 -68.12 31.80
C GLY A 777 -56.93 -69.24 30.80
N LEU A 778 -55.80 -69.96 30.93
CA LEU A 778 -55.49 -71.10 30.05
C LEU A 778 -56.50 -72.23 30.23
N THR A 779 -56.92 -72.50 31.48
CA THR A 779 -57.94 -73.52 31.77
C THR A 779 -59.27 -73.19 31.07
N LEU A 780 -59.72 -71.95 31.13
CA LEU A 780 -60.96 -71.51 30.48
C LEU A 780 -60.84 -71.59 28.95
N ALA A 781 -59.70 -71.16 28.40
CA ALA A 781 -59.44 -71.19 26.96
C ALA A 781 -59.37 -72.63 26.42
N LEU A 782 -58.69 -73.53 27.12
CA LEU A 782 -58.62 -74.96 26.79
C LEU A 782 -60.00 -75.61 26.89
N ARG A 783 -60.77 -75.36 27.96
CA ARG A 783 -62.12 -75.92 28.10
C ARG A 783 -63.02 -75.51 26.93
N LYS A 784 -62.95 -74.24 26.50
CA LYS A 784 -63.68 -73.75 25.34
C LYS A 784 -63.18 -74.41 24.05
N PHE A 785 -61.87 -74.62 23.91
CA PHE A 785 -61.28 -75.27 22.73
C PHE A 785 -61.61 -76.78 22.63
N TYR A 786 -61.59 -77.52 23.74
CA TYR A 786 -62.08 -78.90 23.81
C TYR A 786 -63.54 -78.98 23.38
N ALA A 787 -64.39 -78.05 23.86
CA ALA A 787 -65.78 -77.97 23.43
C ALA A 787 -65.94 -77.62 21.94
N GLU A 788 -65.10 -76.71 21.40
CA GLU A 788 -65.04 -76.41 19.96
C GLU A 788 -64.64 -77.65 19.11
N LEU A 789 -63.90 -78.60 19.69
CA LEU A 789 -63.51 -79.89 19.07
C LEU A 789 -64.52 -81.04 19.33
N GLY A 790 -65.59 -80.79 20.09
CA GLY A 790 -66.57 -81.82 20.48
C GLY A 790 -66.08 -82.79 21.56
N GLU A 791 -65.00 -82.45 22.26
CA GLU A 791 -64.38 -83.27 23.30
C GLU A 791 -64.61 -82.67 24.70
N THR A 792 -64.56 -83.51 25.73
CA THR A 792 -64.59 -83.05 27.13
C THR A 792 -63.18 -82.97 27.71
N MET A 793 -62.76 -81.78 28.15
CA MET A 793 -61.46 -81.57 28.79
C MET A 793 -61.34 -82.47 30.04
N PRO A 794 -60.32 -83.35 30.14
CA PRO A 794 -60.11 -84.21 31.30
C PRO A 794 -59.92 -83.41 32.61
N ASP A 795 -60.50 -83.89 33.72
CA ASP A 795 -60.39 -83.22 35.02
C ASP A 795 -58.94 -83.22 35.51
N GLY A 796 -58.34 -82.05 35.63
CA GLY A 796 -56.96 -81.88 36.10
C GLY A 796 -56.75 -82.17 37.60
N ARG A 797 -57.82 -82.37 38.38
CA ARG A 797 -57.73 -82.75 39.81
C ARG A 797 -57.30 -84.20 40.00
N SER A 798 -57.67 -85.11 39.09
CA SER A 798 -57.23 -86.52 39.14
C SER A 798 -55.73 -86.68 38.86
N ARG A 799 -55.11 -85.68 38.23
CA ARG A 799 -53.67 -85.69 37.87
C ARG A 799 -52.75 -85.13 38.94
N ARG A 800 -53.26 -84.36 39.92
CA ARG A 800 -52.48 -83.90 41.08
C ARG A 800 -51.95 -85.05 41.94
N GLY A 801 -52.57 -86.23 41.84
CA GLY A 801 -52.14 -87.44 42.55
C GLY A 801 -50.82 -88.05 42.06
N ASN A 802 -50.41 -87.84 40.80
CA ASN A 802 -49.36 -88.66 40.17
C ASN A 802 -48.18 -87.88 39.54
N ALA A 803 -48.08 -86.56 39.71
CA ALA A 803 -46.93 -85.80 39.19
C ALA A 803 -45.64 -85.92 40.03
N ARG A 804 -45.62 -86.71 41.12
CA ARG A 804 -44.39 -87.05 41.87
C ARG A 804 -43.70 -88.34 41.41
N SER A 805 -44.31 -89.17 40.57
CA SER A 805 -43.80 -90.53 40.29
C SER A 805 -43.32 -90.79 38.86
N GLY A 806 -43.48 -89.86 37.91
CA GLY A 806 -42.81 -89.96 36.60
C GLY A 806 -43.23 -91.12 35.68
N GLU A 807 -44.43 -91.69 35.82
CA GLU A 807 -44.94 -92.75 34.92
C GLU A 807 -46.28 -92.39 34.23
N PRO A 808 -46.50 -92.83 32.96
CA PRO A 808 -47.72 -92.57 32.19
C PRO A 808 -48.84 -93.58 32.50
N VAL A 809 -50.10 -93.13 32.45
CA VAL A 809 -51.29 -93.97 32.70
C VAL A 809 -51.89 -94.48 31.38
N ASN A 810 -51.87 -95.80 31.18
CA ASN A 810 -52.77 -96.52 30.26
C ASN A 810 -54.10 -96.89 30.98
N GLY A 811 -55.22 -96.93 30.25
CA GLY A 811 -56.63 -96.96 30.72
C GLY A 811 -57.04 -98.12 31.64
N ASN A 812 -58.28 -98.16 32.17
CA ASN A 812 -59.47 -98.47 31.37
C ASN A 812 -60.83 -98.20 32.07
N SER A 813 -61.88 -98.27 31.26
CA SER A 813 -63.32 -98.00 31.43
C SER A 813 -64.13 -98.84 32.45
N LYS A 814 -65.25 -98.25 32.91
CA LYS A 814 -66.66 -98.70 32.83
C LYS A 814 -67.52 -97.42 32.83
N ASN A 815 -68.45 -97.11 31.91
CA ASN A 815 -69.23 -97.87 30.93
C ASN A 815 -68.80 -97.63 29.48
#